data_AF-A0A3N5LMP4-F1
#
_entry.id   AF-A0A3N5LMP4-F1
#
_cell.length_a   1.000
_cell.length_b   1.000
_cell.length_c   1.000
_cell.angle_alpha   90.00
_cell.angle_beta   90.00
_cell.angle_gamma   90.00
#
_symmetry.space_group_name_H-M   'P 1'
#
loop_
_entity.id
_entity.type
_entity.pdbx_description
1 polymer ?
#
loop_
_entity_poly.entity_id
_entity_poly.type
_entity_poly.pdbx_seq_one_letter_code
_entity_poly.pdbx_strand_id
1 'polypeptide(L)'
;MRKIIFTFILFILLFPGSTYSQFEDIIKNIPGVEDIFFEEAVSTSIKDSYPAAWWLTELDKQIGFSPYTKYNDNLPAGYYKYNFKTFCLHAGAYTPGEGNGYLVAPLKGSKAKLINKILNKYSEHPEIVQTDVQILIWGVEAGAKYSTYQPDFQFRIAPLLDPEDIAQMEVDVKEIAMDLLPQDVKDILNVYNGIRQKIADPLATYEQIEQIAVRTGIPPLGKGSRSIDAGVWTALGNNTYIRAFPFGFNKTEVEVYIPSEPEIKRDAQNRIVSLDDGNSKIEITYDDAPGSNSLNNQNPIHRFKTIILSDLNTGQSQTIENEGWYIPSLKKQSGEYTRSNDPSLDEYNSRKDMTAKFIKEVKRSIKGKKTKKLSKTDLSAIEELKQLELSLKSLFTINEPVKNLNGKIYKLAIDASNSYLSSFITTDKKGGSYNSPPGGITNFVFAPANTSRQRLGTSGEGDPTGDPTSGNEGDPTSGNEGDPGPEEEKEKKCEVKVTLQPVEENELPKPDWVFSVIANIQIEGNADNCNAEEISWELFDVSKEKGRYMNDKEKMEDVEEDLQMSDANEGYTLTKTTAKKQIGGKSQTQAIHIVCKDYGAYGKIKVTVTVGGKQYEGIAEGSQFVSIPLDRDDNKIADGWEKQMGVPGMSALSDEDAAPSGQARNGDGMTNYEEYRGFFVSDGSTGSEYKRMNPKQKEIFVLDEYQLFSIVSWKAASDITAYWLTGDLVYGTKAGSMDNDLYRWVDFCNGYAQGNKYAVNILKSFDMNDPKGVSNDKYELGYCPVYGPPVRSGYVMIFPERIKNWLKEQRDTLIHYLKQRPQGYKIDGVIYRAPVIQKLIDALGDAQKFQVIYDFVMYYAVIHEVGHACGVRHHGGGDESKIFSGDINCPTKYRNTSAIAAITAGLGPILEIIKREGVIPSVTYTKLKFCTSPDNCWKQINVNDK
;
A
#
# COMPACT_ATOMS: atom_id res chain seq x y z
N MET A 1 -23.90 31.04 -43.23
CA MET A 1 -23.03 31.19 -42.05
C MET A 1 -23.20 32.53 -41.31
N ARG A 2 -22.79 33.69 -41.85
CA ARG A 2 -22.79 34.98 -41.09
C ARG A 2 -24.09 35.38 -40.36
N LYS A 3 -25.30 35.05 -40.87
CA LYS A 3 -26.57 35.34 -40.17
C LYS A 3 -26.86 34.44 -38.96
N ILE A 4 -26.30 33.23 -38.90
CA ILE A 4 -26.54 32.29 -37.79
C ILE A 4 -25.71 32.67 -36.56
N ILE A 5 -24.44 33.05 -36.80
CA ILE A 5 -23.51 33.51 -35.75
C ILE A 5 -24.05 34.75 -35.02
N PHE A 6 -24.68 35.69 -35.76
CA PHE A 6 -25.22 36.92 -35.18
C PHE A 6 -26.43 36.67 -34.26
N THR A 7 -27.26 35.66 -34.56
CA THR A 7 -28.38 35.25 -33.69
C THR A 7 -27.89 34.55 -32.43
N PHE A 8 -26.79 33.80 -32.53
CA PHE A 8 -26.21 33.04 -31.41
C PHE A 8 -25.57 33.96 -30.35
N ILE A 9 -24.84 34.99 -30.78
CA ILE A 9 -24.22 35.99 -29.88
C ILE A 9 -25.29 36.80 -29.13
N LEU A 10 -26.41 37.12 -29.78
CA LEU A 10 -27.51 37.87 -29.14
C LEU A 10 -28.24 37.07 -28.06
N PHE A 11 -28.24 35.72 -28.14
CA PHE A 11 -28.93 34.86 -27.18
C PHE A 11 -28.12 34.65 -25.89
N ILE A 12 -26.79 34.59 -26.00
CA ILE A 12 -25.87 34.42 -24.85
C ILE A 12 -25.88 35.67 -23.95
N LEU A 13 -26.13 36.85 -24.50
CA LEU A 13 -26.15 38.13 -23.76
C LEU A 13 -27.41 38.38 -22.92
N LEU A 14 -28.45 37.52 -23.02
CA LEU A 14 -29.75 37.74 -22.36
C LEU A 14 -29.99 36.88 -21.11
N PHE A 15 -29.09 35.96 -20.76
CA PHE A 15 -29.26 35.06 -19.61
C PHE A 15 -28.02 34.96 -18.69
N PRO A 16 -27.74 35.97 -17.86
CA PRO A 16 -26.73 35.88 -16.82
C PRO A 16 -27.24 35.04 -15.63
N GLY A 17 -27.26 33.70 -15.76
CA GLY A 17 -27.55 32.81 -14.62
C GLY A 17 -28.21 31.44 -14.87
N SER A 18 -28.02 30.79 -16.02
CA SER A 18 -28.58 29.46 -16.30
C SER A 18 -27.64 28.29 -15.98
N THR A 19 -28.20 27.16 -15.55
CA THR A 19 -27.46 25.98 -15.05
C THR A 19 -27.15 24.95 -16.15
N TYR A 20 -26.08 24.18 -15.93
CA TYR A 20 -25.49 23.22 -16.88
C TYR A 20 -26.46 22.19 -17.51
N SER A 21 -27.60 21.86 -16.87
CA SER A 21 -28.54 20.89 -17.45
C SER A 21 -29.32 21.43 -18.66
N GLN A 22 -29.45 22.75 -18.79
CA GLN A 22 -30.07 23.35 -19.97
C GLN A 22 -29.14 23.33 -21.19
N PHE A 23 -27.84 23.08 -21.00
CA PHE A 23 -26.84 23.05 -22.07
C PHE A 23 -26.80 21.69 -22.79
N GLU A 24 -26.97 20.57 -22.07
CA GLU A 24 -27.06 19.23 -22.68
C GLU A 24 -28.27 19.09 -23.61
N ASP A 25 -29.43 19.68 -23.26
CA ASP A 25 -30.62 19.64 -24.12
C ASP A 25 -30.52 20.59 -25.33
N ILE A 26 -29.64 21.59 -25.31
CA ILE A 26 -29.36 22.43 -26.49
C ILE A 26 -28.49 21.67 -27.50
N ILE A 27 -27.48 20.91 -27.02
CA ILE A 27 -26.58 20.13 -27.88
C ILE A 27 -27.32 18.97 -28.59
N LYS A 28 -28.25 18.30 -27.90
CA LYS A 28 -29.08 17.22 -28.49
C LYS A 28 -29.99 17.66 -29.66
N ASN A 29 -30.16 18.96 -29.88
CA ASN A 29 -31.00 19.50 -30.94
C ASN A 29 -30.18 20.05 -32.12
N ILE A 30 -28.89 19.69 -32.24
CA ILE A 30 -28.02 20.07 -33.35
C ILE A 30 -27.92 18.90 -34.36
N PRO A 31 -28.54 19.00 -35.55
CA PRO A 31 -28.52 17.91 -36.53
C PRO A 31 -27.09 17.55 -36.94
N GLY A 32 -26.75 16.27 -36.82
CA GLY A 32 -25.41 15.74 -37.11
C GLY A 32 -24.43 15.72 -35.93
N VAL A 33 -24.82 16.18 -34.74
CA VAL A 33 -24.06 16.00 -33.47
C VAL A 33 -24.66 14.87 -32.60
N GLU A 34 -25.89 14.45 -32.90
CA GLU A 34 -26.65 13.43 -32.17
C GLU A 34 -25.91 12.08 -32.05
N ASP A 35 -25.13 11.69 -33.07
CA ASP A 35 -24.32 10.46 -33.09
C ASP A 35 -22.87 10.64 -32.57
N ILE A 36 -22.48 11.86 -32.12
CA ILE A 36 -21.13 12.14 -31.56
C ILE A 36 -21.15 12.00 -30.03
N PHE A 37 -21.92 11.03 -29.51
CA PHE A 37 -21.70 10.55 -28.16
C PHE A 37 -20.53 9.57 -28.17
N PHE A 38 -19.44 9.96 -27.50
CA PHE A 38 -18.31 9.07 -27.24
C PHE A 38 -18.82 7.83 -26.47
N GLU A 39 -18.88 6.67 -27.14
CA GLU A 39 -19.07 5.39 -26.47
C GLU A 39 -17.79 5.04 -25.71
N GLU A 40 -17.68 5.54 -24.48
CA GLU A 40 -16.55 5.31 -23.58
C GLU A 40 -16.21 3.81 -23.51
N ALA A 41 -14.94 3.48 -23.81
CA ALA A 41 -14.44 2.10 -23.88
C ALA A 41 -14.68 1.34 -22.57
N VAL A 42 -14.44 2.03 -21.45
CA VAL A 42 -14.90 1.70 -20.11
C VAL A 42 -15.74 2.89 -19.60
N SER A 43 -16.84 2.64 -18.88
CA SER A 43 -17.75 3.68 -18.37
C SER A 43 -18.21 3.45 -16.92
N THR A 44 -17.50 2.59 -16.19
CA THR A 44 -17.85 2.25 -14.80
C THR A 44 -17.45 3.34 -13.82
N SER A 45 -18.36 3.72 -12.91
CA SER A 45 -18.10 4.70 -11.86
C SER A 45 -18.58 4.25 -10.48
N ILE A 46 -18.25 5.01 -9.42
CA ILE A 46 -18.79 4.83 -8.07
C ILE A 46 -20.34 4.94 -8.00
N LYS A 47 -21.00 5.50 -9.02
CA LYS A 47 -22.47 5.49 -9.11
C LYS A 47 -23.01 4.10 -9.48
N ASP A 48 -22.20 3.30 -10.14
CA ASP A 48 -22.48 1.94 -10.58
C ASP A 48 -22.12 0.89 -9.53
N SER A 49 -21.52 1.29 -8.39
CA SER A 49 -21.12 0.37 -7.33
C SER A 49 -22.28 -0.44 -6.76
N TYR A 50 -21.99 -1.63 -6.24
CA TYR A 50 -22.92 -2.38 -5.39
C TYR A 50 -23.09 -1.67 -4.03
N PRO A 51 -24.12 -2.04 -3.24
CA PRO A 51 -24.35 -1.43 -1.93
C PRO A 51 -23.19 -1.68 -0.95
N ALA A 52 -22.75 -0.64 -0.26
CA ALA A 52 -21.81 -0.77 0.85
C ALA A 52 -22.53 -1.36 2.08
N ALA A 53 -21.95 -2.39 2.70
CA ALA A 53 -22.41 -3.10 3.88
C ALA A 53 -21.80 -2.49 5.16
N TRP A 54 -22.26 -1.30 5.54
CA TRP A 54 -21.74 -0.53 6.68
C TRP A 54 -21.90 -1.21 8.05
N TRP A 55 -22.56 -2.37 8.11
CA TRP A 55 -22.74 -3.16 9.32
C TRP A 55 -21.61 -4.18 9.57
N LEU A 56 -20.72 -4.40 8.58
CA LEU A 56 -19.59 -5.36 8.63
C LEU A 56 -18.26 -4.73 9.08
N THR A 57 -18.25 -3.46 9.52
CA THR A 57 -17.02 -2.70 9.83
C THR A 57 -16.08 -3.35 10.86
N GLU A 58 -16.59 -4.25 11.70
CA GLU A 58 -15.82 -4.93 12.76
C GLU A 58 -15.63 -6.44 12.48
N LEU A 59 -15.93 -6.93 11.27
CA LEU A 59 -15.95 -8.37 10.95
C LEU A 59 -14.59 -9.04 11.21
N ASP A 60 -13.49 -8.35 10.87
CA ASP A 60 -12.11 -8.76 11.15
C ASP A 60 -11.80 -8.96 12.64
N LYS A 61 -12.56 -8.32 13.54
CA LYS A 61 -12.45 -8.47 15.00
C LYS A 61 -13.47 -9.46 15.57
N GLN A 62 -14.37 -9.97 14.73
CA GLN A 62 -15.39 -10.94 15.11
C GLN A 62 -15.03 -12.37 14.69
N ILE A 63 -14.41 -12.55 13.51
CA ILE A 63 -14.01 -13.87 12.96
C ILE A 63 -12.62 -13.83 12.33
N GLY A 64 -11.87 -14.92 12.47
CA GLY A 64 -10.57 -15.09 11.80
C GLY A 64 -10.69 -15.57 10.35
N PHE A 65 -9.60 -15.44 9.59
CA PHE A 65 -9.54 -15.95 8.22
C PHE A 65 -9.61 -17.48 8.15
N SER A 66 -10.16 -17.96 7.04
CA SER A 66 -10.22 -19.35 6.63
C SER A 66 -8.84 -19.85 6.20
N PRO A 67 -8.44 -21.09 6.49
CA PRO A 67 -7.16 -21.66 6.08
C PRO A 67 -7.05 -21.95 4.57
N TYR A 68 -8.06 -21.62 3.76
CA TYR A 68 -8.09 -21.91 2.33
C TYR A 68 -7.34 -20.84 1.52
N THR A 69 -6.04 -21.06 1.32
CA THR A 69 -5.10 -20.08 0.73
C THR A 69 -5.19 -19.91 -0.78
N LYS A 70 -5.88 -20.81 -1.51
CA LYS A 70 -6.00 -20.75 -2.97
C LYS A 70 -7.38 -20.28 -3.41
N TYR A 71 -7.45 -19.21 -4.21
CA TYR A 71 -8.69 -18.76 -4.82
C TYR A 71 -9.22 -19.75 -5.89
N ASN A 72 -10.54 -19.91 -5.97
CA ASN A 72 -11.28 -20.45 -7.10
C ASN A 72 -12.73 -19.92 -7.07
N ASP A 73 -13.49 -20.08 -8.15
CA ASP A 73 -14.85 -19.50 -8.25
C ASP A 73 -15.92 -20.16 -7.36
N ASN A 74 -15.60 -21.23 -6.63
CA ASN A 74 -16.52 -21.98 -5.76
C ASN A 74 -16.00 -22.04 -4.31
N LEU A 75 -15.70 -20.88 -3.72
CA LEU A 75 -15.32 -20.81 -2.31
C LEU A 75 -16.50 -21.26 -1.39
N PRO A 76 -16.25 -22.10 -0.38
CA PRO A 76 -17.26 -22.44 0.62
C PRO A 76 -17.53 -21.26 1.57
N ALA A 77 -18.42 -21.45 2.54
CA ALA A 77 -18.65 -20.44 3.57
C ALA A 77 -17.39 -20.20 4.42
N GLY A 78 -16.96 -18.95 4.53
CA GLY A 78 -15.73 -18.54 5.18
C GLY A 78 -15.41 -17.06 4.99
N TYR A 79 -14.29 -16.64 5.57
CA TYR A 79 -13.73 -15.29 5.44
C TYR A 79 -12.31 -15.45 4.90
N TYR A 80 -11.99 -14.84 3.77
CA TYR A 80 -10.80 -15.12 2.98
C TYR A 80 -10.06 -13.82 2.68
N LYS A 81 -8.73 -13.90 2.51
CA LYS A 81 -7.84 -12.80 2.12
C LYS A 81 -6.92 -13.29 1.02
N TYR A 82 -6.87 -12.55 -0.08
CA TYR A 82 -6.11 -12.87 -1.30
C TYR A 82 -5.40 -11.64 -1.83
N ASN A 83 -4.24 -11.85 -2.47
CA ASN A 83 -3.53 -10.82 -3.21
C ASN A 83 -3.74 -11.05 -4.70
N PHE A 84 -4.29 -10.06 -5.40
CA PHE A 84 -4.51 -10.12 -6.85
C PHE A 84 -3.62 -9.13 -7.59
N LYS A 85 -3.12 -9.54 -8.75
CA LYS A 85 -2.66 -8.63 -9.81
C LYS A 85 -3.89 -7.86 -10.29
N THR A 86 -3.80 -6.53 -10.33
CA THR A 86 -4.85 -5.65 -10.83
C THR A 86 -4.35 -4.77 -11.98
N PHE A 87 -5.28 -4.08 -12.64
CA PHE A 87 -4.99 -3.31 -13.85
C PHE A 87 -5.71 -1.97 -13.80
N CYS A 88 -5.03 -0.92 -14.25
CA CYS A 88 -5.64 0.38 -14.52
C CYS A 88 -6.49 0.27 -15.79
N LEU A 89 -7.80 0.44 -15.66
CA LEU A 89 -8.75 0.39 -16.78
C LEU A 89 -9.09 1.77 -17.36
N HIS A 90 -8.43 2.82 -16.87
CA HIS A 90 -8.66 4.20 -17.28
C HIS A 90 -7.37 5.01 -17.39
N ALA A 91 -6.91 5.23 -18.61
CA ALA A 91 -5.80 6.10 -18.94
C ALA A 91 -6.15 7.57 -18.64
N GLY A 92 -5.19 8.29 -18.07
CA GLY A 92 -5.36 9.66 -17.57
C GLY A 92 -6.12 9.75 -16.24
N ALA A 93 -6.46 8.62 -15.60
CA ALA A 93 -6.96 8.60 -14.23
C ALA A 93 -5.83 8.69 -13.20
N TYR A 94 -6.17 9.02 -11.95
CA TYR A 94 -5.22 9.04 -10.85
C TYR A 94 -4.99 7.65 -10.27
N THR A 95 -3.74 7.33 -9.93
CA THR A 95 -3.37 6.10 -9.22
C THR A 95 -4.17 5.95 -7.90
N PRO A 96 -4.56 4.73 -7.51
CA PRO A 96 -4.98 4.43 -6.14
C PRO A 96 -3.95 4.90 -5.10
N GLY A 97 -4.30 5.95 -4.36
CA GLY A 97 -3.53 6.38 -3.19
C GLY A 97 -4.06 5.73 -1.91
N GLU A 98 -3.18 5.53 -0.94
CA GLU A 98 -3.53 5.06 0.40
C GLU A 98 -4.64 5.92 1.05
N GLY A 99 -5.50 5.28 1.85
CA GLY A 99 -6.63 5.94 2.53
C GLY A 99 -7.87 6.20 1.67
N ASN A 100 -7.86 5.95 0.35
CA ASN A 100 -9.05 6.04 -0.48
C ASN A 100 -9.96 4.81 -0.33
N GLY A 101 -11.26 5.01 -0.13
CA GLY A 101 -12.25 3.92 -0.14
C GLY A 101 -12.66 3.47 -1.54
N TYR A 102 -12.78 2.16 -1.71
CA TYR A 102 -13.20 1.50 -2.95
C TYR A 102 -14.50 0.74 -2.72
N LEU A 103 -15.40 0.77 -3.70
CA LEU A 103 -16.54 -0.14 -3.76
C LEU A 103 -16.50 -0.95 -5.04
N VAL A 104 -16.95 -2.20 -4.98
CA VAL A 104 -17.05 -3.05 -6.16
C VAL A 104 -18.15 -2.54 -7.10
N ALA A 105 -17.88 -2.51 -8.40
CA ALA A 105 -18.82 -2.12 -9.46
C ALA A 105 -18.71 -3.07 -10.66
N PRO A 106 -19.79 -3.30 -11.45
CA PRO A 106 -19.71 -4.10 -12.67
C PRO A 106 -18.91 -3.36 -13.75
N LEU A 107 -18.13 -4.09 -14.56
CA LEU A 107 -17.48 -3.51 -15.73
C LEU A 107 -18.53 -3.13 -16.80
N LYS A 108 -18.44 -1.91 -17.32
CA LYS A 108 -19.32 -1.30 -18.33
C LYS A 108 -18.49 -0.53 -19.35
N GLY A 109 -19.04 -0.30 -20.53
CA GLY A 109 -18.39 0.41 -21.64
C GLY A 109 -18.45 -0.40 -22.94
N SER A 110 -18.10 0.23 -24.06
CA SER A 110 -18.15 -0.41 -25.39
C SER A 110 -17.10 -1.52 -25.56
N LYS A 111 -15.96 -1.43 -24.85
CA LYS A 111 -14.86 -2.42 -24.87
C LYS A 111 -14.85 -3.35 -23.64
N ALA A 112 -15.81 -3.22 -22.72
CA ALA A 112 -15.90 -4.03 -21.49
C ALA A 112 -15.83 -5.55 -21.72
N LYS A 113 -16.46 -6.05 -22.80
CA LYS A 113 -16.40 -7.49 -23.15
C LYS A 113 -14.99 -7.95 -23.52
N LEU A 114 -14.27 -7.14 -24.30
CA LEU A 114 -12.91 -7.43 -24.74
C LEU A 114 -11.94 -7.41 -23.54
N ILE A 115 -12.06 -6.41 -22.67
CA ILE A 115 -11.23 -6.29 -21.46
C ILE A 115 -11.47 -7.49 -20.52
N ASN A 116 -12.71 -7.89 -20.25
CA ASN A 116 -12.98 -9.10 -19.46
C ASN A 116 -12.38 -10.37 -20.11
N LYS A 117 -12.43 -10.48 -21.44
CA LYS A 117 -11.88 -11.62 -22.18
C LYS A 117 -10.34 -11.70 -22.07
N ILE A 118 -9.66 -10.57 -22.22
CA ILE A 118 -8.20 -10.44 -22.03
C ILE A 118 -7.81 -10.86 -20.60
N LEU A 119 -8.53 -10.35 -19.58
CA LEU A 119 -8.25 -10.67 -18.18
C LEU A 119 -8.53 -12.14 -17.83
N ASN A 120 -9.58 -12.74 -18.38
CA ASN A 120 -9.87 -14.16 -18.18
C ASN A 120 -8.79 -15.04 -18.82
N LYS A 121 -8.43 -14.78 -20.08
CA LYS A 121 -7.32 -15.48 -20.75
C LYS A 121 -5.99 -15.27 -20.03
N TYR A 122 -5.75 -14.10 -19.44
CA TYR A 122 -4.53 -13.86 -18.66
C TYR A 122 -4.41 -14.76 -17.43
N SER A 123 -5.53 -15.16 -16.82
CA SER A 123 -5.52 -16.14 -15.72
C SER A 123 -5.10 -17.55 -16.16
N GLU A 124 -5.20 -17.85 -17.46
CA GLU A 124 -4.76 -19.10 -18.09
C GLU A 124 -3.32 -18.98 -18.66
N HIS A 125 -2.83 -17.75 -18.84
CA HIS A 125 -1.52 -17.39 -19.43
C HIS A 125 -0.64 -16.55 -18.47
N PRO A 126 -0.27 -17.07 -17.29
CA PRO A 126 0.49 -16.34 -16.27
C PRO A 126 1.95 -16.02 -16.68
N GLU A 127 2.46 -16.65 -17.74
CA GLU A 127 3.77 -16.38 -18.35
C GLU A 127 3.87 -14.99 -18.99
N ILE A 128 2.74 -14.38 -19.33
CA ILE A 128 2.72 -13.03 -19.91
C ILE A 128 2.97 -12.02 -18.78
N VAL A 129 3.91 -11.09 -19.01
CA VAL A 129 4.24 -10.07 -18.01
C VAL A 129 3.08 -9.09 -17.84
N GLN A 130 2.80 -8.71 -16.58
CA GLN A 130 1.64 -7.87 -16.25
C GLN A 130 1.66 -6.50 -16.94
N THR A 131 2.86 -5.97 -17.21
CA THR A 131 3.10 -4.72 -17.95
C THR A 131 2.62 -4.81 -19.40
N ASP A 132 2.82 -5.93 -20.10
CA ASP A 132 2.31 -6.12 -21.46
C ASP A 132 0.77 -6.13 -21.49
N VAL A 133 0.14 -6.82 -20.52
CA VAL A 133 -1.33 -6.84 -20.37
C VAL A 133 -1.86 -5.43 -20.07
N GLN A 134 -1.15 -4.66 -19.26
CA GLN A 134 -1.51 -3.28 -18.94
C GLN A 134 -1.41 -2.34 -20.16
N ILE A 135 -0.36 -2.48 -20.98
CA ILE A 135 -0.21 -1.75 -22.25
C ILE A 135 -1.34 -2.12 -23.22
N LEU A 136 -1.68 -3.41 -23.35
CA LEU A 136 -2.79 -3.86 -24.19
C LEU A 136 -4.13 -3.26 -23.74
N ILE A 137 -4.41 -3.23 -22.43
CA ILE A 137 -5.63 -2.63 -21.88
C ILE A 137 -5.72 -1.13 -22.22
N TRP A 138 -4.64 -0.36 -22.01
CA TRP A 138 -4.62 1.07 -22.35
C TRP A 138 -4.73 1.33 -23.86
N GLY A 139 -4.11 0.50 -24.70
CA GLY A 139 -4.27 0.62 -26.14
C GLY A 139 -5.68 0.24 -26.62
N VAL A 140 -6.34 -0.75 -26.00
CA VAL A 140 -7.76 -1.06 -26.25
C VAL A 140 -8.68 0.11 -25.85
N GLU A 141 -8.38 0.80 -24.75
CA GLU A 141 -9.11 2.00 -24.32
C GLU A 141 -8.87 3.19 -25.27
N ALA A 142 -7.62 3.44 -25.64
CA ALA A 142 -7.22 4.53 -26.53
C ALA A 142 -7.59 4.31 -28.00
N GLY A 143 -8.01 3.09 -28.38
CA GLY A 143 -8.32 2.72 -29.77
C GLY A 143 -7.08 2.59 -30.65
N ALA A 144 -6.01 1.98 -30.12
CA ALA A 144 -4.84 1.54 -30.87
C ALA A 144 -5.17 0.29 -31.71
N LYS A 145 -4.63 0.22 -32.93
CA LYS A 145 -4.76 -0.96 -33.79
C LYS A 145 -3.81 -2.05 -33.33
N TYR A 146 -4.20 -3.31 -33.48
CA TYR A 146 -3.30 -4.43 -33.18
C TYR A 146 -2.06 -4.39 -34.09
N SER A 147 -2.23 -4.01 -35.35
CA SER A 147 -1.16 -3.78 -36.33
C SER A 147 -0.17 -2.66 -35.97
N THR A 148 -0.49 -1.77 -35.02
CA THR A 148 0.40 -0.66 -34.61
C THR A 148 1.33 -0.97 -33.43
N TYR A 149 1.17 -2.10 -32.74
CA TYR A 149 2.12 -2.53 -31.72
C TYR A 149 3.38 -3.12 -32.37
N GLN A 150 4.50 -3.12 -31.65
CA GLN A 150 5.73 -3.78 -32.12
C GLN A 150 5.54 -5.29 -32.36
N PRO A 151 6.16 -5.91 -33.38
CA PRO A 151 5.97 -7.33 -33.70
C PRO A 151 6.23 -8.28 -32.52
N ASP A 152 7.28 -8.02 -31.73
CA ASP A 152 7.63 -8.83 -30.57
C ASP A 152 6.59 -8.69 -29.44
N PHE A 153 5.99 -7.50 -29.31
CA PHE A 153 4.88 -7.28 -28.37
C PHE A 153 3.63 -8.03 -28.84
N GLN A 154 3.25 -7.90 -30.12
CA GLN A 154 2.15 -8.65 -30.75
C GLN A 154 2.29 -10.15 -30.48
N PHE A 155 3.50 -10.72 -30.67
CA PHE A 155 3.77 -12.13 -30.40
C PHE A 155 3.52 -12.51 -28.92
N ARG A 156 4.00 -11.71 -27.96
CA ARG A 156 3.81 -11.98 -26.52
C ARG A 156 2.35 -11.89 -26.08
N ILE A 157 1.57 -10.94 -26.62
CA ILE A 157 0.16 -10.77 -26.24
C ILE A 157 -0.83 -11.61 -27.07
N ALA A 158 -0.40 -12.23 -28.16
CA ALA A 158 -1.26 -12.99 -29.07
C ALA A 158 -2.17 -14.03 -28.38
N PRO A 159 -1.75 -14.79 -27.33
CA PRO A 159 -2.64 -15.74 -26.65
C PRO A 159 -3.89 -15.09 -26.03
N LEU A 160 -3.81 -13.81 -25.64
CA LEU A 160 -4.86 -13.06 -24.96
C LEU A 160 -6.00 -12.60 -25.87
N LEU A 161 -5.85 -12.74 -27.20
CA LEU A 161 -6.79 -12.24 -28.21
C LEU A 161 -7.23 -13.37 -29.15
N ASP A 162 -8.48 -13.35 -29.61
CA ASP A 162 -8.92 -14.16 -30.75
C ASP A 162 -8.88 -13.32 -32.05
N PRO A 163 -8.91 -13.94 -33.24
CA PRO A 163 -8.93 -13.21 -34.51
C PRO A 163 -10.08 -12.20 -34.64
N GLU A 164 -11.23 -12.47 -34.01
CA GLU A 164 -12.36 -11.54 -33.94
C GLU A 164 -12.10 -10.31 -33.08
N ASP A 165 -11.24 -10.43 -32.05
CA ASP A 165 -10.85 -9.31 -31.18
C ASP A 165 -9.84 -8.42 -31.91
N ILE A 166 -8.85 -9.04 -32.57
CA ILE A 166 -7.87 -8.34 -33.43
C ILE A 166 -8.60 -7.55 -34.51
N ALA A 167 -9.57 -8.17 -35.21
CA ALA A 167 -10.39 -7.49 -36.21
C ALA A 167 -11.21 -6.32 -35.64
N GLN A 168 -11.63 -6.37 -34.37
CA GLN A 168 -12.30 -5.26 -33.68
C GLN A 168 -11.35 -4.14 -33.23
N MET A 169 -10.04 -4.42 -33.13
CA MET A 169 -8.99 -3.43 -32.83
C MET A 169 -8.50 -2.71 -34.10
N GLU A 170 -8.53 -3.34 -35.27
CA GLU A 170 -8.14 -2.71 -36.54
C GLU A 170 -9.08 -1.60 -37.04
N VAL A 171 -10.28 -1.47 -36.45
CA VAL A 171 -11.29 -0.48 -36.85
C VAL A 171 -10.83 0.95 -36.52
N ASP A 172 -10.69 1.79 -37.55
CA ASP A 172 -10.31 3.19 -37.39
C ASP A 172 -11.28 3.97 -36.50
N VAL A 173 -10.73 4.58 -35.44
CA VAL A 173 -11.42 5.61 -34.68
C VAL A 173 -11.53 6.85 -35.57
N LYS A 174 -12.75 7.25 -35.95
CA LYS A 174 -13.00 8.45 -36.76
C LYS A 174 -12.26 9.66 -36.17
N GLU A 175 -11.55 10.40 -37.00
CA GLU A 175 -10.96 11.68 -36.61
C GLU A 175 -12.06 12.67 -36.23
N ILE A 176 -12.02 13.19 -35.00
CA ILE A 176 -12.98 14.17 -34.49
C ILE A 176 -12.31 15.53 -34.51
N ALA A 177 -13.00 16.53 -35.09
CA ALA A 177 -12.52 17.90 -35.13
C ALA A 177 -12.39 18.49 -33.71
N MET A 178 -11.16 18.49 -33.19
CA MET A 178 -10.81 18.91 -31.83
C MET A 178 -11.27 20.33 -31.50
N ASP A 179 -11.36 21.23 -32.49
CA ASP A 179 -11.67 22.65 -32.30
C ASP A 179 -13.03 22.90 -31.63
N LEU A 180 -14.02 22.03 -31.90
CA LEU A 180 -15.40 22.18 -31.42
C LEU A 180 -15.68 21.51 -30.07
N LEU A 181 -14.71 20.78 -29.51
CA LEU A 181 -14.90 20.02 -28.27
C LEU A 181 -14.66 20.89 -27.01
N PRO A 182 -15.32 20.61 -25.87
CA PRO A 182 -14.96 21.18 -24.58
C PRO A 182 -13.52 20.81 -24.20
N GLN A 183 -12.78 21.71 -23.54
CA GLN A 183 -11.37 21.49 -23.16
C GLN A 183 -11.16 20.16 -22.43
N ASP A 184 -12.04 19.87 -21.47
CA ASP A 184 -12.21 18.56 -20.84
C ASP A 184 -12.03 17.39 -21.84
N VAL A 185 -12.88 17.31 -22.86
CA VAL A 185 -12.87 16.21 -23.84
C VAL A 185 -11.53 16.18 -24.59
N LYS A 186 -10.99 17.35 -24.98
CA LYS A 186 -9.66 17.45 -25.61
C LYS A 186 -8.57 16.83 -24.74
N ASP A 187 -8.58 17.08 -23.43
CA ASP A 187 -7.56 16.56 -22.50
C ASP A 187 -7.53 15.02 -22.43
N ILE A 188 -8.67 14.32 -22.56
CA ILE A 188 -8.66 12.84 -22.65
C ILE A 188 -8.18 12.38 -24.02
N LEU A 189 -8.64 13.03 -25.09
CA LEU A 189 -8.23 12.64 -26.44
C LEU A 189 -6.74 12.90 -26.67
N ASN A 190 -6.15 13.90 -26.03
CA ASN A 190 -4.71 14.13 -26.01
C ASN A 190 -3.95 13.01 -25.29
N VAL A 191 -4.47 12.49 -24.16
CA VAL A 191 -3.88 11.31 -23.48
C VAL A 191 -3.97 10.08 -24.38
N TYR A 192 -5.13 9.79 -24.99
CA TYR A 192 -5.29 8.65 -25.90
C TYR A 192 -4.45 8.79 -27.18
N ASN A 193 -4.28 10.02 -27.70
CA ASN A 193 -3.37 10.28 -28.82
C ASN A 193 -1.91 10.05 -28.42
N GLY A 194 -1.48 10.53 -27.26
CA GLY A 194 -0.14 10.29 -26.73
C GLY A 194 0.16 8.81 -26.54
N ILE A 195 -0.79 8.05 -25.98
CA ILE A 195 -0.68 6.59 -25.84
C ILE A 195 -0.56 5.91 -27.20
N ARG A 196 -1.42 6.25 -28.19
CA ARG A 196 -1.34 5.66 -29.54
C ARG A 196 -0.03 5.98 -30.25
N GLN A 197 0.46 7.22 -30.14
CA GLN A 197 1.76 7.62 -30.68
C GLN A 197 2.90 6.85 -30.00
N LYS A 198 2.84 6.67 -28.68
CA LYS A 198 3.90 6.01 -27.91
C LYS A 198 3.88 4.48 -28.03
N ILE A 199 2.73 3.87 -28.28
CA ILE A 199 2.62 2.44 -28.64
C ILE A 199 3.26 2.15 -30.02
N ALA A 200 3.19 3.10 -30.95
CA ALA A 200 3.78 2.98 -32.29
C ALA A 200 5.30 3.27 -32.31
N ASP A 201 5.87 3.81 -31.23
CA ASP A 201 7.29 4.14 -31.11
C ASP A 201 8.13 2.89 -30.77
N PRO A 202 9.10 2.47 -31.61
CA PRO A 202 9.94 1.29 -31.36
C PRO A 202 10.85 1.38 -30.14
N LEU A 203 11.08 2.58 -29.60
CA LEU A 203 11.97 2.82 -28.45
C LEU A 203 11.21 3.17 -27.17
N ALA A 204 9.88 3.08 -27.17
CA ALA A 204 9.06 3.38 -26.01
C ALA A 204 9.20 2.30 -24.93
N THR A 205 9.58 2.70 -23.72
CA THR A 205 9.55 1.83 -22.54
C THR A 205 8.17 1.84 -21.87
N TYR A 206 7.91 0.85 -21.01
CA TYR A 206 6.67 0.76 -20.22
C TYR A 206 6.44 2.04 -19.38
N GLU A 207 7.49 2.54 -18.74
CA GLU A 207 7.45 3.70 -17.83
C GLU A 207 7.06 4.97 -18.60
N GLN A 208 7.51 5.11 -19.85
CA GLN A 208 7.16 6.25 -20.70
C GLN A 208 5.68 6.21 -21.14
N ILE A 209 5.10 5.02 -21.30
CA ILE A 209 3.66 4.85 -21.58
C ILE A 209 2.86 5.09 -20.28
N GLU A 210 3.32 4.57 -19.15
CA GLU A 210 2.73 4.75 -17.82
C GLU A 210 2.66 6.24 -17.42
N GLN A 211 3.71 7.03 -17.65
CA GLN A 211 3.72 8.48 -17.38
C GLN A 211 2.65 9.26 -18.17
N ILE A 212 2.22 8.77 -19.34
CA ILE A 212 1.14 9.35 -20.14
C ILE A 212 -0.22 8.83 -19.63
N ALA A 213 -0.29 7.53 -19.32
CA ALA A 213 -1.52 6.84 -18.96
C ALA A 213 -1.94 6.99 -17.48
N VAL A 214 -1.06 7.43 -16.58
CA VAL A 214 -1.31 7.42 -15.13
C VAL A 214 -0.98 8.78 -14.51
N ARG A 215 -1.94 9.36 -13.78
CA ARG A 215 -1.73 10.62 -13.05
C ARG A 215 -1.33 10.36 -11.60
N THR A 216 -0.26 11.01 -11.16
CA THR A 216 0.15 11.00 -9.75
C THR A 216 -0.45 12.19 -8.99
N GLY A 217 -0.65 12.04 -7.68
CA GLY A 217 -1.14 13.10 -6.78
C GLY A 217 -2.57 12.92 -6.25
N ILE A 218 -2.99 13.82 -5.35
CA ILE A 218 -4.33 13.77 -4.73
C ILE A 218 -5.39 14.22 -5.75
N PRO A 219 -6.40 13.40 -6.02
CA PRO A 219 -7.32 13.63 -7.13
C PRO A 219 -8.47 14.56 -6.70
N PRO A 220 -8.84 15.59 -7.48
CA PRO A 220 -9.78 16.64 -7.05
C PRO A 220 -11.20 16.10 -6.81
N LEU A 221 -11.92 16.64 -5.81
CA LEU A 221 -13.30 16.19 -5.52
C LEU A 221 -14.28 16.73 -6.58
N GLY A 222 -14.61 15.88 -7.54
CA GLY A 222 -15.54 16.16 -8.64
C GLY A 222 -17.01 16.25 -8.22
N LYS A 223 -17.85 16.77 -9.14
CA LYS A 223 -19.28 16.97 -8.87
C LYS A 223 -20.05 15.64 -8.85
N GLY A 224 -20.25 15.12 -7.64
CA GLY A 224 -21.00 13.90 -7.35
C GLY A 224 -20.22 12.86 -6.56
N SER A 225 -18.96 13.16 -6.22
CA SER A 225 -18.05 12.20 -5.58
C SER A 225 -18.58 11.83 -4.20
N ARG A 226 -18.31 10.59 -3.78
CA ARG A 226 -18.71 10.08 -2.46
C ARG A 226 -17.50 10.08 -1.54
N SER A 227 -17.71 10.31 -0.26
CA SER A 227 -16.73 9.91 0.76
C SER A 227 -16.99 8.44 1.06
N ILE A 228 -16.00 7.59 0.80
CA ILE A 228 -15.98 6.18 1.20
C ILE A 228 -14.65 6.00 1.93
N ASP A 229 -14.71 5.43 3.13
CA ASP A 229 -13.53 5.16 3.94
C ASP A 229 -12.79 3.93 3.40
N ALA A 230 -11.49 3.77 3.70
CA ALA A 230 -10.76 2.55 3.34
C ALA A 230 -11.39 1.30 4.02
N GLY A 231 -11.30 0.14 3.36
CA GLY A 231 -11.79 -1.13 3.92
C GLY A 231 -13.32 -1.27 4.08
N VAL A 232 -14.12 -0.45 3.38
CA VAL A 232 -15.58 -0.57 3.40
C VAL A 232 -16.05 -1.81 2.63
N TRP A 233 -16.76 -2.70 3.32
CA TRP A 233 -17.40 -3.86 2.73
C TRP A 233 -18.45 -3.49 1.68
N THR A 234 -18.42 -4.21 0.56
CA THR A 234 -19.40 -4.14 -0.53
C THR A 234 -20.19 -5.45 -0.58
N ALA A 235 -21.52 -5.38 -0.60
CA ALA A 235 -22.40 -6.54 -0.74
C ALA A 235 -22.72 -6.81 -2.21
N LEU A 236 -22.24 -7.91 -2.78
CA LEU A 236 -22.46 -8.25 -4.20
C LEU A 236 -23.83 -8.86 -4.48
N GLY A 237 -24.47 -9.43 -3.44
CA GLY A 237 -25.54 -10.41 -3.59
C GLY A 237 -24.97 -11.82 -3.63
N ASN A 238 -25.82 -12.82 -3.93
CA ASN A 238 -25.44 -14.25 -3.94
C ASN A 238 -24.63 -14.66 -2.69
N ASN A 239 -25.07 -14.18 -1.53
CA ASN A 239 -24.44 -14.44 -0.24
C ASN A 239 -22.94 -14.09 -0.14
N THR A 240 -22.47 -13.10 -0.92
CA THR A 240 -21.05 -12.73 -1.02
C THR A 240 -20.82 -11.24 -0.68
N TYR A 241 -19.79 -10.98 0.14
CA TYR A 241 -19.29 -9.66 0.51
C TYR A 241 -17.81 -9.52 0.15
N ILE A 242 -17.39 -8.34 -0.33
CA ILE A 242 -15.98 -8.07 -0.68
C ILE A 242 -15.55 -6.68 -0.21
N ARG A 243 -14.32 -6.56 0.30
CA ARG A 243 -13.59 -5.27 0.39
C ARG A 243 -12.21 -5.38 -0.24
N ALA A 244 -11.61 -4.24 -0.56
CA ALA A 244 -10.33 -4.17 -1.25
C ALA A 244 -9.43 -3.06 -0.70
N PHE A 245 -8.13 -3.35 -0.72
CA PHE A 245 -7.03 -2.49 -0.30
C PHE A 245 -6.01 -2.45 -1.45
N PRO A 246 -6.12 -1.47 -2.37
CA PRO A 246 -5.22 -1.37 -3.51
C PRO A 246 -3.86 -0.78 -3.10
N PHE A 247 -2.79 -1.39 -3.61
CA PHE A 247 -1.41 -0.95 -3.47
C PHE A 247 -0.94 -0.49 -4.85
N GLY A 248 -1.14 0.79 -5.15
CA GLY A 248 -1.10 1.28 -6.54
C GLY A 248 -2.24 0.68 -7.38
N PHE A 249 -2.10 0.65 -8.70
CA PHE A 249 -3.10 0.05 -9.61
C PHE A 249 -2.79 -1.41 -9.98
N ASN A 250 -1.55 -1.87 -9.77
CA ASN A 250 -1.05 -3.17 -10.23
C ASN A 250 -1.21 -4.30 -9.19
N LYS A 251 -1.39 -3.98 -7.91
CA LYS A 251 -1.65 -4.97 -6.85
C LYS A 251 -2.84 -4.53 -6.01
N THR A 252 -3.70 -5.47 -5.63
CA THR A 252 -4.80 -5.21 -4.69
C THR A 252 -4.97 -6.41 -3.76
N GLU A 253 -4.95 -6.16 -2.46
CA GLU A 253 -5.42 -7.14 -1.49
C GLU A 253 -6.96 -7.10 -1.44
N VAL A 254 -7.58 -8.26 -1.51
CA VAL A 254 -9.02 -8.44 -1.56
C VAL A 254 -9.43 -9.41 -0.48
N GLU A 255 -10.39 -8.97 0.34
CA GLU A 255 -11.01 -9.82 1.35
C GLU A 255 -12.42 -10.17 0.92
N VAL A 256 -12.77 -11.46 1.07
CA VAL A 256 -14.04 -12.04 0.63
C VAL A 256 -14.70 -12.72 1.82
N TYR A 257 -15.96 -12.42 2.09
CA TYR A 257 -16.75 -13.06 3.15
C TYR A 257 -18.02 -13.67 2.59
N ILE A 258 -18.22 -14.94 2.92
CA ILE A 258 -19.34 -15.79 2.52
C ILE A 258 -19.87 -16.43 3.82
N PRO A 259 -20.94 -15.92 4.44
CA PRO A 259 -21.51 -16.55 5.63
C PRO A 259 -22.17 -17.89 5.29
N SER A 260 -22.23 -18.82 6.23
CA SER A 260 -23.09 -20.00 6.07
C SER A 260 -24.59 -19.63 6.04
N GLU A 261 -25.42 -20.50 5.47
CA GLU A 261 -26.87 -20.29 5.32
C GLU A 261 -27.64 -21.25 6.25
N PRO A 262 -27.77 -20.94 7.55
CA PRO A 262 -28.43 -21.84 8.49
C PRO A 262 -29.95 -21.92 8.31
N GLU A 263 -30.50 -23.11 8.50
CA GLU A 263 -31.93 -23.29 8.73
C GLU A 263 -32.32 -22.64 10.06
N ILE A 264 -33.26 -21.68 10.02
CA ILE A 264 -33.75 -20.97 11.20
C ILE A 264 -35.10 -21.54 11.62
N LYS A 265 -35.16 -22.22 12.77
CA LYS A 265 -36.42 -22.73 13.35
C LYS A 265 -36.93 -21.78 14.42
N ARG A 266 -38.25 -21.59 14.49
CA ARG A 266 -38.93 -20.66 15.41
C ARG A 266 -40.07 -21.34 16.17
N ASP A 267 -40.35 -20.86 17.38
CA ASP A 267 -41.48 -21.33 18.21
C ASP A 267 -42.81 -20.62 17.89
N ALA A 268 -43.86 -20.96 18.63
CA ALA A 268 -45.20 -20.37 18.50
C ALA A 268 -45.26 -18.87 18.88
N GLN A 269 -44.27 -18.38 19.64
CA GLN A 269 -44.07 -16.98 19.97
C GLN A 269 -43.19 -16.27 18.91
N ASN A 270 -42.84 -16.96 17.84
CA ASN A 270 -41.97 -16.53 16.74
C ASN A 270 -40.54 -16.20 17.20
N ARG A 271 -40.04 -16.80 18.29
CA ARG A 271 -38.63 -16.69 18.75
C ARG A 271 -37.76 -17.73 18.07
N ILE A 272 -36.49 -17.42 17.79
CA ILE A 272 -35.50 -18.38 17.28
C ILE A 272 -35.28 -19.49 18.33
N VAL A 273 -35.52 -20.73 17.95
CA VAL A 273 -35.24 -21.92 18.78
C VAL A 273 -34.15 -22.81 18.17
N SER A 274 -33.79 -22.64 16.90
CA SER A 274 -32.58 -23.26 16.36
C SER A 274 -31.98 -22.49 15.18
N LEU A 275 -30.66 -22.57 15.07
CA LEU A 275 -29.86 -22.25 13.88
C LEU A 275 -29.03 -23.49 13.55
N ASP A 276 -29.09 -23.98 12.32
CA ASP A 276 -28.41 -25.21 11.88
C ASP A 276 -27.85 -25.03 10.45
N ASP A 277 -26.52 -24.98 10.29
CA ASP A 277 -25.87 -24.89 8.96
C ASP A 277 -25.32 -26.23 8.45
N GLY A 278 -25.74 -27.34 9.06
CA GLY A 278 -25.27 -28.69 8.76
C GLY A 278 -23.87 -29.01 9.30
N ASN A 279 -23.09 -28.01 9.74
CA ASN A 279 -21.78 -28.19 10.38
C ASN A 279 -21.81 -27.84 11.86
N SER A 280 -22.60 -26.86 12.24
CA SER A 280 -22.76 -26.36 13.60
C SER A 280 -24.22 -26.04 13.87
N LYS A 281 -24.64 -26.27 15.11
CA LYS A 281 -26.04 -26.15 15.52
C LYS A 281 -26.16 -25.47 16.88
N ILE A 282 -27.12 -24.54 16.96
CA ILE A 282 -27.59 -23.92 18.21
C ILE A 282 -29.04 -24.37 18.41
N GLU A 283 -29.40 -24.79 19.61
CA GLU A 283 -30.79 -25.05 20.02
C GLU A 283 -31.11 -24.30 21.32
N ILE A 284 -32.26 -23.65 21.39
CA ILE A 284 -32.63 -22.74 22.48
C ILE A 284 -34.00 -23.12 23.03
N THR A 285 -34.07 -23.36 24.34
CA THR A 285 -35.34 -23.36 25.09
C THR A 285 -35.38 -22.12 25.96
N TYR A 286 -36.49 -21.39 25.94
CA TYR A 286 -36.70 -20.19 26.75
C TYR A 286 -37.26 -20.53 28.13
N ASP A 287 -37.04 -19.64 29.10
CA ASP A 287 -37.85 -19.65 30.32
C ASP A 287 -39.16 -18.89 30.08
N ASP A 288 -40.28 -19.60 30.15
CA ASP A 288 -41.64 -19.08 30.02
C ASP A 288 -42.42 -19.09 31.36
N ALA A 289 -41.72 -19.24 32.50
CA ALA A 289 -42.32 -19.10 33.82
C ALA A 289 -42.90 -17.69 34.04
N PRO A 290 -44.00 -17.50 34.81
CA PRO A 290 -44.55 -16.18 35.08
C PRO A 290 -43.49 -15.18 35.57
N GLY A 291 -43.39 -14.03 34.90
CA GLY A 291 -42.39 -12.99 35.19
C GLY A 291 -41.03 -13.16 34.49
N SER A 292 -40.76 -14.28 33.80
CA SER A 292 -39.51 -14.53 33.05
C SER A 292 -39.28 -13.60 31.86
N ASN A 293 -40.29 -12.82 31.48
CA ASN A 293 -40.32 -12.01 30.26
C ASN A 293 -40.13 -10.50 30.49
N SER A 294 -39.93 -10.06 31.75
CA SER A 294 -39.57 -8.69 32.10
C SER A 294 -38.35 -8.64 33.01
N LEU A 295 -37.55 -7.59 32.81
CA LEU A 295 -36.60 -7.01 33.74
C LEU A 295 -37.25 -5.76 34.35
N ASN A 296 -37.06 -5.54 35.66
CA ASN A 296 -37.45 -4.34 36.42
C ASN A 296 -38.80 -3.67 36.08
N ASN A 297 -39.81 -4.47 35.72
CA ASN A 297 -41.20 -4.07 35.48
C ASN A 297 -41.38 -3.07 34.32
N GLN A 298 -40.36 -2.89 33.48
CA GLN A 298 -40.35 -1.88 32.40
C GLN A 298 -39.67 -2.38 31.12
N ASN A 299 -38.66 -3.24 31.26
CA ASN A 299 -37.77 -3.64 30.18
C ASN A 299 -38.07 -5.09 29.77
N PRO A 300 -38.59 -5.35 28.57
CA PRO A 300 -38.91 -6.70 28.13
C PRO A 300 -37.61 -7.49 27.87
N ILE A 301 -37.64 -8.80 28.12
CA ILE A 301 -36.47 -9.67 28.00
C ILE A 301 -36.91 -11.11 27.68
N HIS A 302 -36.11 -11.85 26.92
CA HIS A 302 -36.23 -13.31 26.79
C HIS A 302 -35.00 -13.94 27.40
N ARG A 303 -35.18 -14.70 28.48
CA ARG A 303 -34.13 -15.43 29.20
C ARG A 303 -34.04 -16.85 28.64
N PHE A 304 -32.83 -17.37 28.45
CA PHE A 304 -32.64 -18.75 28.03
C PHE A 304 -32.76 -19.67 29.25
N LYS A 305 -33.50 -20.77 29.09
CA LYS A 305 -33.55 -21.88 30.05
C LYS A 305 -32.46 -22.90 29.74
N THR A 306 -32.30 -23.25 28.47
CA THR A 306 -31.19 -24.08 27.98
C THR A 306 -30.72 -23.57 26.62
N ILE A 307 -29.41 -23.52 26.41
CA ILE A 307 -28.79 -23.43 25.09
C ILE A 307 -27.99 -24.71 24.87
N ILE A 308 -28.21 -25.42 23.77
CA ILE A 308 -27.38 -26.55 23.35
C ILE A 308 -26.58 -26.10 22.13
N LEU A 309 -25.27 -26.33 22.21
CA LEU A 309 -24.27 -25.96 21.21
C LEU A 309 -23.66 -27.24 20.68
N SER A 310 -23.65 -27.45 19.37
CA SER A 310 -23.15 -28.70 18.78
C SER A 310 -22.31 -28.46 17.52
N ASP A 311 -21.19 -29.17 17.41
CA ASP A 311 -20.39 -29.32 16.19
C ASP A 311 -20.74 -30.67 15.58
N LEU A 312 -21.52 -30.64 14.48
CA LEU A 312 -22.08 -31.82 13.86
C LEU A 312 -21.03 -32.68 13.16
N ASN A 313 -19.86 -32.12 12.83
CA ASN A 313 -18.74 -32.84 12.22
C ASN A 313 -17.96 -33.69 13.23
N THR A 314 -17.83 -33.22 14.47
CA THR A 314 -17.08 -33.91 15.54
C THR A 314 -17.97 -34.66 16.53
N GLY A 315 -19.28 -34.37 16.54
CA GLY A 315 -20.22 -34.84 17.55
C GLY A 315 -20.04 -34.16 18.91
N GLN A 316 -19.18 -33.14 19.02
CA GLN A 316 -18.98 -32.39 20.26
C GLN A 316 -20.22 -31.56 20.57
N SER A 317 -20.70 -31.61 21.82
CA SER A 317 -21.83 -30.80 22.28
C SER A 317 -21.59 -30.22 23.68
N GLN A 318 -22.20 -29.06 23.94
CA GLN A 318 -22.19 -28.36 25.22
C GLN A 318 -23.60 -27.83 25.53
N THR A 319 -24.07 -28.02 26.76
CA THR A 319 -25.31 -27.42 27.27
C THR A 319 -24.97 -26.28 28.24
N ILE A 320 -25.68 -25.16 28.11
CA ILE A 320 -25.65 -24.01 29.01
C ILE A 320 -27.05 -23.88 29.61
N GLU A 321 -27.18 -23.86 30.93
CA GLU A 321 -28.48 -23.81 31.62
C GLU A 321 -28.67 -22.49 32.37
N ASN A 322 -29.83 -21.86 32.21
CA ASN A 322 -30.26 -20.65 32.94
C ASN A 322 -29.32 -19.43 32.84
N GLU A 323 -28.52 -19.35 31.77
CA GLU A 323 -27.62 -18.24 31.46
C GLU A 323 -27.91 -17.64 30.08
N GLY A 324 -27.71 -16.33 29.95
CA GLY A 324 -27.93 -15.59 28.72
C GLY A 324 -29.39 -15.20 28.46
N TRP A 325 -29.56 -14.16 27.65
CA TRP A 325 -30.83 -13.47 27.42
C TRP A 325 -30.71 -12.49 26.26
N TYR A 326 -31.84 -12.10 25.66
CA TYR A 326 -31.92 -10.97 24.74
C TYR A 326 -33.14 -10.06 24.94
N ILE A 327 -33.12 -8.90 24.27
CA ILE A 327 -34.19 -7.89 24.25
C ILE A 327 -35.15 -8.14 23.07
N PRO A 328 -36.42 -8.54 23.31
CA PRO A 328 -37.42 -8.67 22.25
C PRO A 328 -38.03 -7.30 21.84
N SER A 329 -38.52 -7.22 20.60
CA SER A 329 -39.07 -5.99 20.01
C SER A 329 -40.56 -5.73 20.34
N LEU A 330 -41.00 -5.94 21.61
CA LEU A 330 -42.41 -5.75 22.01
C LEU A 330 -42.60 -4.94 23.32
N LYS A 331 -43.81 -4.40 23.49
CA LYS A 331 -44.17 -3.29 24.41
C LYS A 331 -43.94 -3.59 25.90
N LYS A 332 -43.84 -2.50 26.71
CA LYS A 332 -43.84 -2.51 28.18
C LYS A 332 -44.86 -3.51 28.76
N GLN A 333 -44.41 -4.30 29.72
CA GLN A 333 -45.24 -5.22 30.51
C GLN A 333 -45.20 -4.84 32.00
N SER A 334 -46.14 -5.36 32.78
CA SER A 334 -46.33 -5.02 34.20
C SER A 334 -46.26 -6.26 35.09
N GLY A 335 -45.38 -6.23 36.10
CA GLY A 335 -45.22 -7.28 37.11
C GLY A 335 -43.84 -7.17 37.77
N GLU A 336 -43.74 -7.43 39.07
CA GLU A 336 -42.50 -7.21 39.83
C GLU A 336 -41.69 -8.49 40.03
N TYR A 337 -40.59 -8.59 39.28
CA TYR A 337 -39.68 -9.73 39.29
C TYR A 337 -38.24 -9.28 39.09
N THR A 338 -37.38 -9.62 40.05
CA THR A 338 -35.93 -9.54 39.97
C THR A 338 -35.33 -10.91 40.30
N ARG A 339 -34.34 -11.35 39.52
CA ARG A 339 -33.65 -12.63 39.72
C ARG A 339 -32.15 -12.44 39.88
N SER A 340 -31.47 -13.39 40.50
CA SER A 340 -30.02 -13.35 40.75
C SER A 340 -29.18 -13.26 39.47
N ASN A 341 -29.68 -13.79 38.36
CA ASN A 341 -28.99 -13.89 37.07
C ASN A 341 -29.48 -12.81 36.08
N ASP A 342 -30.18 -11.78 36.56
CA ASP A 342 -30.64 -10.68 35.71
C ASP A 342 -29.47 -9.75 35.32
N PRO A 343 -29.44 -9.27 34.07
CA PRO A 343 -28.44 -8.29 33.65
C PRO A 343 -28.59 -6.98 34.40
N SER A 344 -27.47 -6.25 34.54
CA SER A 344 -27.53 -4.88 35.01
C SER A 344 -28.29 -4.00 34.01
N LEU A 345 -28.87 -2.90 34.49
CA LEU A 345 -29.55 -1.94 33.61
C LEU A 345 -28.57 -1.32 32.58
N ASP A 346 -27.30 -1.18 32.94
CA ASP A 346 -26.25 -0.67 32.05
C ASP A 346 -25.89 -1.69 30.97
N GLU A 347 -25.83 -2.98 31.30
CA GLU A 347 -25.63 -4.05 30.33
C GLU A 347 -26.80 -4.13 29.34
N TYR A 348 -28.04 -4.05 29.86
CA TYR A 348 -29.26 -3.98 29.05
C TYR A 348 -29.25 -2.80 28.08
N ASN A 349 -28.95 -1.59 28.58
CA ASN A 349 -28.87 -0.39 27.73
C ASN A 349 -27.73 -0.48 26.71
N SER A 350 -26.57 -1.01 27.11
CA SER A 350 -25.42 -1.23 26.20
C SER A 350 -25.79 -2.16 25.03
N ARG A 351 -26.41 -3.31 25.29
CA ARG A 351 -26.87 -4.22 24.21
C ARG A 351 -27.91 -3.57 23.30
N LYS A 352 -28.85 -2.82 23.88
CA LYS A 352 -29.86 -2.06 23.14
C LYS A 352 -29.23 -1.03 22.19
N ASP A 353 -28.25 -0.26 22.67
CA ASP A 353 -27.57 0.77 21.88
C ASP A 353 -26.66 0.16 20.80
N MET A 354 -25.98 -0.96 21.09
CA MET A 354 -25.25 -1.74 20.08
C MET A 354 -26.16 -2.24 18.95
N THR A 355 -27.35 -2.79 19.29
CA THR A 355 -28.33 -3.22 18.28
C THR A 355 -28.92 -2.04 17.52
N ALA A 356 -29.22 -0.91 18.18
CA ALA A 356 -29.70 0.30 17.50
C ALA A 356 -28.66 0.87 16.51
N LYS A 357 -27.37 0.85 16.87
CA LYS A 357 -26.26 1.21 15.97
C LYS A 357 -26.19 0.26 14.77
N PHE A 358 -26.24 -1.05 14.99
CA PHE A 358 -26.25 -2.05 13.92
C PHE A 358 -27.41 -1.84 12.94
N ILE A 359 -28.63 -1.69 13.44
CA ILE A 359 -29.84 -1.46 12.63
C ILE A 359 -29.78 -0.12 11.87
N LYS A 360 -29.12 0.90 12.42
CA LYS A 360 -28.87 2.17 11.71
C LYS A 360 -27.98 1.96 10.50
N GLU A 361 -26.89 1.21 10.62
CA GLU A 361 -25.98 0.93 9.50
C GLU A 361 -26.59 -0.05 8.47
N VAL A 362 -27.40 -1.02 8.90
CA VAL A 362 -28.25 -1.84 8.01
C VAL A 362 -29.18 -0.94 7.18
N LYS A 363 -29.92 -0.02 7.81
CA LYS A 363 -30.81 0.94 7.12
C LYS A 363 -30.04 1.95 6.24
N ARG A 364 -28.80 2.29 6.60
CA ARG A 364 -27.90 3.13 5.76
C ARG A 364 -27.49 2.40 4.48
N SER A 365 -27.37 1.08 4.54
CA SER A 365 -26.88 0.21 3.48
C SER A 365 -28.00 -0.25 2.54
N ILE A 366 -29.11 -0.73 3.10
CA ILE A 366 -30.28 -1.24 2.37
C ILE A 366 -31.20 -0.07 1.98
N LYS A 367 -30.71 0.77 1.06
CA LYS A 367 -31.45 1.91 0.50
C LYS A 367 -31.14 2.12 -0.98
N GLY A 368 -32.18 2.26 -1.80
CA GLY A 368 -32.08 2.63 -3.22
C GLY A 368 -32.41 1.50 -4.19
N LYS A 369 -32.05 1.69 -5.47
CA LYS A 369 -32.49 0.84 -6.58
C LYS A 369 -31.90 -0.57 -6.60
N LYS A 370 -30.80 -0.82 -5.87
CA LYS A 370 -30.07 -2.12 -5.84
C LYS A 370 -30.43 -2.99 -4.62
N THR A 371 -31.53 -2.70 -3.94
CA THR A 371 -31.88 -3.32 -2.66
C THR A 371 -33.40 -3.47 -2.50
N LYS A 372 -33.86 -4.62 -2.01
CA LYS A 372 -35.25 -4.86 -1.60
C LYS A 372 -35.54 -4.04 -0.34
N LYS A 373 -36.79 -3.58 -0.19
CA LYS A 373 -37.23 -2.80 0.96
C LYS A 373 -37.48 -3.71 2.17
N LEU A 374 -36.82 -3.41 3.30
CA LEU A 374 -37.09 -4.07 4.59
C LEU A 374 -38.52 -3.80 5.07
N SER A 375 -39.22 -4.86 5.45
CA SER A 375 -40.48 -4.85 6.20
C SER A 375 -40.23 -4.64 7.70
N LYS A 376 -41.30 -4.49 8.49
CA LYS A 376 -41.17 -4.46 9.96
C LYS A 376 -40.76 -5.82 10.52
N THR A 377 -41.25 -6.91 9.93
CA THR A 377 -40.93 -8.28 10.33
C THR A 377 -39.46 -8.59 10.10
N ASP A 378 -38.91 -8.17 8.96
CA ASP A 378 -37.50 -8.38 8.63
C ASP A 378 -36.59 -7.64 9.62
N LEU A 379 -36.95 -6.40 9.98
CA LEU A 379 -36.23 -5.63 11.00
C LEU A 379 -36.25 -6.33 12.37
N SER A 380 -37.40 -6.84 12.81
CA SER A 380 -37.48 -7.62 14.06
C SER A 380 -36.62 -8.89 14.03
N ALA A 381 -36.58 -9.59 12.88
CA ALA A 381 -35.74 -10.78 12.72
C ALA A 381 -34.22 -10.45 12.75
N ILE A 382 -33.82 -9.33 12.13
CA ILE A 382 -32.43 -8.84 12.15
C ILE A 382 -32.04 -8.36 13.56
N GLU A 383 -32.94 -7.68 14.28
CA GLU A 383 -32.74 -7.27 15.68
C GLU A 383 -32.51 -8.47 16.59
N GLU A 384 -33.32 -9.52 16.45
CA GLU A 384 -33.21 -10.77 17.23
C GLU A 384 -31.92 -11.56 16.91
N LEU A 385 -31.56 -11.72 15.63
CA LEU A 385 -30.30 -12.36 15.23
C LEU A 385 -29.09 -11.62 15.79
N LYS A 386 -29.08 -10.28 15.72
CA LYS A 386 -27.99 -9.48 16.30
C LYS A 386 -27.94 -9.58 17.82
N GLN A 387 -29.09 -9.65 18.47
CA GLN A 387 -29.15 -9.83 19.91
C GLN A 387 -28.65 -11.21 20.35
N LEU A 388 -28.95 -12.28 19.59
CA LEU A 388 -28.42 -13.62 19.85
C LEU A 388 -26.89 -13.65 19.73
N GLU A 389 -26.31 -13.01 18.71
CA GLU A 389 -24.86 -12.81 18.59
C GLU A 389 -24.27 -12.14 19.86
N LEU A 390 -24.86 -11.03 20.31
CA LEU A 390 -24.40 -10.32 21.52
C LEU A 390 -24.55 -11.16 22.80
N SER A 391 -25.56 -12.03 22.84
CA SER A 391 -25.79 -12.96 23.96
C SER A 391 -24.69 -14.01 24.02
N LEU A 392 -24.40 -14.66 22.90
CA LEU A 392 -23.33 -15.65 22.80
C LEU A 392 -21.95 -15.01 23.07
N LYS A 393 -21.72 -13.77 22.59
CA LYS A 393 -20.51 -13.00 22.91
C LYS A 393 -20.29 -12.81 24.42
N SER A 394 -21.37 -12.64 25.19
CA SER A 394 -21.28 -12.48 26.65
C SER A 394 -21.04 -13.79 27.42
N LEU A 395 -21.34 -14.94 26.82
CA LEU A 395 -21.21 -16.26 27.43
C LEU A 395 -19.84 -16.92 27.16
N PHE A 396 -19.08 -16.42 26.18
CA PHE A 396 -17.83 -17.05 25.74
C PHE A 396 -16.60 -16.16 25.99
N THR A 397 -15.57 -16.73 26.60
CA THR A 397 -14.22 -16.13 26.63
C THR A 397 -13.55 -16.34 25.26
N ILE A 398 -13.69 -15.36 24.37
CA ILE A 398 -13.20 -15.43 22.98
C ILE A 398 -11.68 -15.15 22.92
N ASN A 399 -10.87 -16.13 23.30
CA ASN A 399 -9.40 -16.03 23.19
C ASN A 399 -8.87 -16.40 21.79
N GLU A 400 -9.59 -17.25 21.04
CA GLU A 400 -9.41 -17.43 19.60
C GLU A 400 -10.75 -17.83 18.95
N PRO A 401 -11.36 -17.00 18.09
CA PRO A 401 -12.50 -17.43 17.30
C PRO A 401 -12.05 -18.47 16.24
N VAL A 402 -12.92 -19.46 15.97
CA VAL A 402 -12.79 -20.55 14.95
C VAL A 402 -12.14 -21.87 15.41
N LYS A 403 -11.21 -21.94 16.39
CA LYS A 403 -10.56 -23.23 16.76
C LYS A 403 -11.36 -24.16 17.70
N ASN A 404 -12.31 -23.65 18.47
CA ASN A 404 -13.12 -24.45 19.42
C ASN A 404 -14.63 -24.32 19.17
N LEU A 405 -15.44 -25.16 19.83
CA LEU A 405 -16.91 -25.20 19.69
C LEU A 405 -17.54 -23.80 19.82
N ASN A 406 -17.18 -23.05 20.87
CA ASN A 406 -17.70 -21.70 21.13
C ASN A 406 -17.38 -20.73 19.98
N GLY A 407 -16.17 -20.81 19.40
CA GLY A 407 -15.77 -20.02 18.24
C GLY A 407 -16.56 -20.34 16.98
N LYS A 408 -16.82 -21.63 16.69
CA LYS A 408 -17.67 -22.07 15.55
C LYS A 408 -19.11 -21.58 15.71
N ILE A 409 -19.66 -21.74 16.91
CA ILE A 409 -21.02 -21.33 17.29
C ILE A 409 -21.20 -19.80 17.23
N TYR A 410 -20.21 -19.04 17.69
CA TYR A 410 -20.24 -17.58 17.59
C TYR A 410 -20.22 -17.12 16.13
N LYS A 411 -19.40 -17.75 15.27
CA LYS A 411 -19.44 -17.53 13.82
C LYS A 411 -20.81 -17.85 13.21
N LEU A 412 -21.44 -18.97 13.57
CA LEU A 412 -22.77 -19.35 13.09
C LEU A 412 -23.83 -18.26 13.35
N ALA A 413 -23.81 -17.61 14.52
CA ALA A 413 -24.73 -16.53 14.84
C ALA A 413 -24.48 -15.25 14.02
N ILE A 414 -23.20 -14.91 13.77
CA ILE A 414 -22.81 -13.81 12.88
C ILE A 414 -23.28 -14.10 11.45
N ASP A 415 -22.97 -15.29 10.96
CA ASP A 415 -23.30 -15.76 9.61
C ASP A 415 -24.80 -15.75 9.35
N ALA A 416 -25.61 -16.24 10.29
CA ALA A 416 -27.08 -16.19 10.21
C ALA A 416 -27.61 -14.77 9.95
N SER A 417 -27.06 -13.77 10.62
CA SER A 417 -27.46 -12.36 10.43
C SER A 417 -27.05 -11.81 9.06
N ASN A 418 -25.84 -12.17 8.60
CA ASN A 418 -25.28 -11.65 7.35
C ASN A 418 -25.87 -12.36 6.12
N SER A 419 -26.10 -13.67 6.18
CA SER A 419 -26.82 -14.42 5.15
C SER A 419 -28.23 -13.86 4.95
N TYR A 420 -28.98 -13.66 6.04
CA TYR A 420 -30.32 -13.07 5.98
C TYR A 420 -30.31 -11.67 5.36
N LEU A 421 -29.34 -10.82 5.72
CA LEU A 421 -29.17 -9.49 5.13
C LEU A 421 -28.79 -9.52 3.64
N SER A 422 -28.04 -10.52 3.18
CA SER A 422 -27.64 -10.65 1.77
C SER A 422 -28.84 -10.87 0.84
N SER A 423 -29.89 -11.54 1.33
CA SER A 423 -31.12 -11.79 0.58
C SER A 423 -31.86 -10.51 0.12
N PHE A 424 -31.55 -9.35 0.72
CA PHE A 424 -32.12 -8.05 0.38
C PHE A 424 -31.32 -7.29 -0.70
N ILE A 425 -30.16 -7.78 -1.13
CA ILE A 425 -29.37 -7.19 -2.23
C ILE A 425 -29.92 -7.71 -3.58
N THR A 426 -30.05 -6.84 -4.59
CA THR A 426 -30.63 -7.21 -5.90
C THR A 426 -29.59 -7.29 -7.02
N THR A 427 -29.50 -8.45 -7.67
CA THR A 427 -28.71 -8.72 -8.88
C THR A 427 -29.49 -8.34 -10.15
N ASP A 428 -29.72 -7.04 -10.35
CA ASP A 428 -30.65 -6.55 -11.38
C ASP A 428 -30.11 -6.71 -12.82
N LYS A 429 -30.82 -7.48 -13.66
CA LYS A 429 -30.35 -7.96 -14.98
C LYS A 429 -30.17 -6.90 -16.09
N LYS A 430 -30.41 -5.62 -15.84
CA LYS A 430 -30.49 -4.56 -16.89
C LYS A 430 -29.30 -3.60 -16.97
N GLY A 431 -28.11 -4.00 -16.52
CA GLY A 431 -26.91 -3.16 -16.68
C GLY A 431 -25.61 -3.75 -16.13
N GLY A 432 -25.24 -4.95 -16.59
CA GLY A 432 -24.07 -5.68 -16.08
C GLY A 432 -24.38 -6.46 -14.80
N SER A 433 -25.09 -7.58 -14.94
CA SER A 433 -25.45 -8.47 -13.82
C SER A 433 -24.23 -9.23 -13.32
N TYR A 434 -23.99 -9.23 -12.00
CA TYR A 434 -23.14 -10.23 -11.36
C TYR A 434 -23.84 -11.59 -11.47
N ASN A 435 -23.40 -12.40 -12.44
CA ASN A 435 -23.94 -13.74 -12.72
C ASN A 435 -23.06 -14.86 -12.14
N SER A 436 -22.06 -14.51 -11.33
CA SER A 436 -21.15 -15.47 -10.72
C SER A 436 -21.84 -16.29 -9.61
N PRO A 437 -21.43 -17.56 -9.40
CA PRO A 437 -21.84 -18.34 -8.25
C PRO A 437 -21.43 -17.66 -6.92
N PRO A 438 -21.98 -18.10 -5.77
CA PRO A 438 -21.50 -17.66 -4.46
C PRO A 438 -19.98 -17.82 -4.36
N GLY A 439 -19.27 -16.74 -4.03
CA GLY A 439 -17.80 -16.72 -3.99
C GLY A 439 -17.06 -16.51 -5.32
N GLY A 440 -17.73 -16.46 -6.48
CA GLY A 440 -17.07 -16.26 -7.79
C GLY A 440 -16.74 -14.79 -8.09
N ILE A 441 -15.55 -14.31 -7.70
CA ILE A 441 -15.21 -12.88 -7.66
C ILE A 441 -14.76 -12.27 -9.01
N THR A 442 -15.29 -12.77 -10.13
CA THR A 442 -14.93 -12.35 -11.49
C THR A 442 -15.85 -11.25 -12.05
N ASN A 443 -15.41 -10.59 -13.14
CA ASN A 443 -16.19 -9.63 -13.95
C ASN A 443 -16.62 -8.32 -13.23
N PHE A 444 -15.84 -7.85 -12.25
CA PHE A 444 -16.05 -6.55 -11.60
C PHE A 444 -14.78 -5.70 -11.56
N VAL A 445 -14.94 -4.45 -11.14
CA VAL A 445 -13.85 -3.49 -10.91
C VAL A 445 -13.97 -2.86 -9.52
N PHE A 446 -12.85 -2.43 -8.96
CA PHE A 446 -12.83 -1.59 -7.76
C PHE A 446 -12.96 -0.12 -8.17
N ALA A 447 -14.14 0.48 -7.95
CA ALA A 447 -14.41 1.87 -8.27
C ALA A 447 -14.04 2.77 -7.08
N PRO A 448 -13.07 3.71 -7.21
CA PRO A 448 -12.74 4.64 -6.15
C PRO A 448 -13.87 5.64 -5.87
N ALA A 449 -13.96 6.07 -4.61
CA ALA A 449 -14.98 6.99 -4.08
C ALA A 449 -15.18 8.28 -4.88
N ASN A 450 -14.12 8.73 -5.55
CA ASN A 450 -13.98 10.03 -6.19
C ASN A 450 -14.46 10.11 -7.66
N THR A 451 -14.77 8.98 -8.31
CA THR A 451 -14.83 8.80 -9.79
C THR A 451 -15.94 9.51 -10.57
N SER A 452 -16.81 10.28 -9.95
CA SER A 452 -17.85 11.01 -10.70
C SER A 452 -17.32 12.33 -11.27
N ARG A 453 -16.77 12.27 -12.49
CA ARG A 453 -16.25 13.41 -13.29
C ARG A 453 -15.21 14.26 -12.54
N GLN A 454 -13.95 13.82 -12.59
CA GLN A 454 -12.77 14.62 -12.23
C GLN A 454 -12.16 15.26 -13.47
N ARG A 455 -12.30 16.58 -13.63
CA ARG A 455 -11.55 17.37 -14.60
C ARG A 455 -11.19 18.74 -14.02
N LEU A 456 -10.17 19.36 -14.61
CA LEU A 456 -9.29 20.36 -14.00
C LEU A 456 -9.87 21.77 -14.02
N GLY A 457 -9.37 22.61 -13.10
CA GLY A 457 -9.24 24.04 -13.31
C GLY A 457 -7.76 24.38 -13.42
N THR A 458 -7.35 25.04 -14.50
CA THR A 458 -5.97 25.46 -14.78
C THR A 458 -5.88 26.95 -15.07
N SER A 459 -4.80 27.58 -14.60
CA SER A 459 -4.27 28.89 -15.01
C SER A 459 -2.88 29.08 -14.36
N GLY A 460 -1.84 29.59 -15.01
CA GLY A 460 -1.56 29.86 -16.44
C GLY A 460 -0.03 29.69 -16.66
N GLU A 461 0.41 29.25 -17.84
CA GLU A 461 0.89 30.07 -18.98
C GLU A 461 2.33 30.63 -18.85
N GLY A 462 3.14 30.38 -19.90
CA GLY A 462 4.54 30.83 -20.04
C GLY A 462 5.29 30.08 -21.15
N ASP A 463 4.99 30.40 -22.41
CA ASP A 463 5.52 29.77 -23.65
C ASP A 463 6.46 30.78 -24.41
N PRO A 464 7.01 30.52 -25.63
CA PRO A 464 8.33 29.92 -25.88
C PRO A 464 9.27 30.80 -26.75
N THR A 465 10.45 30.27 -27.11
CA THR A 465 11.14 30.38 -28.43
C THR A 465 12.48 29.61 -28.35
N GLY A 466 13.00 28.93 -29.37
CA GLY A 466 12.55 28.69 -30.75
C GLY A 466 13.38 27.58 -31.44
N ASP A 467 13.01 27.22 -32.68
CA ASP A 467 13.48 26.02 -33.43
C ASP A 467 14.46 26.40 -34.59
N PRO A 468 14.75 25.61 -35.67
CA PRO A 468 16.13 25.16 -35.96
C PRO A 468 16.65 25.44 -37.40
N THR A 469 17.91 25.11 -37.71
CA THR A 469 18.47 24.86 -39.08
C THR A 469 19.87 24.22 -38.94
N SER A 470 20.17 23.00 -39.42
CA SER A 470 20.36 22.51 -40.81
C SER A 470 21.68 22.95 -41.49
N GLY A 471 22.49 21.98 -41.97
CA GLY A 471 23.66 22.21 -42.84
C GLY A 471 24.46 20.92 -43.10
N ASN A 472 24.85 20.67 -44.35
CA ASN A 472 25.37 19.38 -44.87
C ASN A 472 26.68 19.55 -45.68
N GLU A 473 27.32 18.43 -46.05
CA GLU A 473 28.30 18.23 -47.16
C GLU A 473 29.77 18.68 -47.06
N GLY A 474 30.69 17.83 -47.57
CA GLY A 474 32.06 18.21 -47.98
C GLY A 474 33.13 17.08 -47.93
N ASP A 475 33.42 16.42 -49.05
CA ASP A 475 34.50 15.41 -49.29
C ASP A 475 35.48 15.93 -50.39
N PRO A 476 36.44 15.16 -50.96
CA PRO A 476 37.71 14.56 -50.47
C PRO A 476 38.99 15.33 -50.96
N THR A 477 40.22 14.84 -50.69
CA THR A 477 41.28 14.48 -51.73
C THR A 477 42.72 14.23 -51.21
N SER A 478 43.40 13.19 -51.75
CA SER A 478 44.89 12.96 -51.85
C SER A 478 45.73 12.89 -50.54
N GLY A 479 46.92 12.28 -50.38
CA GLY A 479 47.90 11.51 -51.19
C GLY A 479 49.27 11.54 -50.45
N ASN A 480 50.31 10.71 -50.71
CA ASN A 480 50.47 9.55 -51.60
C ASN A 480 51.80 8.77 -51.26
N GLU A 481 51.91 7.49 -51.63
CA GLU A 481 53.13 6.65 -51.88
C GLU A 481 54.23 6.36 -50.81
N GLY A 482 54.71 5.09 -50.79
CA GLY A 482 55.91 4.61 -50.08
C GLY A 482 56.14 3.09 -50.27
N ASP A 483 57.28 2.69 -50.84
CA ASP A 483 57.60 1.36 -51.43
C ASP A 483 57.94 0.22 -50.40
N PRO A 484 57.91 -1.08 -50.77
CA PRO A 484 57.92 -2.20 -49.80
C PRO A 484 59.30 -2.77 -49.46
N GLY A 485 59.42 -3.31 -48.23
CA GLY A 485 60.52 -4.17 -47.75
C GLY A 485 60.15 -5.66 -47.76
N PRO A 486 61.14 -6.58 -47.63
CA PRO A 486 61.01 -7.95 -48.11
C PRO A 486 60.13 -8.87 -47.25
N GLU A 487 59.54 -9.86 -47.92
CA GLU A 487 58.78 -10.95 -47.30
C GLU A 487 59.70 -11.88 -46.50
N GLU A 488 59.60 -11.86 -45.16
CA GLU A 488 60.04 -12.98 -44.34
C GLU A 488 59.02 -14.11 -44.40
N GLU A 489 59.49 -15.35 -44.53
CA GLU A 489 58.66 -16.56 -44.49
C GLU A 489 57.94 -16.68 -43.14
N LYS A 490 56.68 -16.22 -43.07
CA LYS A 490 55.84 -16.42 -41.90
C LYS A 490 55.57 -17.91 -41.71
N GLU A 491 56.11 -18.47 -40.62
CA GLU A 491 55.57 -19.68 -40.01
C GLU A 491 54.05 -19.60 -39.94
N LYS A 492 53.35 -20.70 -40.25
CA LYS A 492 51.88 -20.79 -40.12
C LYS A 492 51.47 -20.74 -38.63
N LYS A 493 51.44 -19.56 -38.04
CA LYS A 493 50.92 -19.32 -36.69
C LYS A 493 49.41 -19.26 -36.71
N CYS A 494 48.78 -19.86 -35.70
CA CYS A 494 47.39 -19.60 -35.37
C CYS A 494 47.34 -18.29 -34.58
N GLU A 495 46.65 -17.29 -35.10
CA GLU A 495 46.31 -16.07 -34.36
C GLU A 495 44.98 -16.31 -33.64
N VAL A 496 44.97 -16.17 -32.32
CA VAL A 496 43.84 -16.51 -31.46
C VAL A 496 43.44 -15.28 -30.66
N LYS A 497 42.19 -14.87 -30.80
CA LYS A 497 41.59 -13.76 -30.08
C LYS A 497 40.36 -14.25 -29.32
N VAL A 498 40.40 -14.13 -28.00
CA VAL A 498 39.28 -14.41 -27.11
C VAL A 498 38.87 -13.10 -26.47
N THR A 499 37.60 -12.72 -26.63
CA THR A 499 37.05 -11.46 -26.08
C THR A 499 35.86 -11.76 -25.21
N LEU A 500 35.84 -11.17 -24.02
CA LEU A 500 34.73 -11.22 -23.08
C LEU A 500 33.84 -9.98 -23.27
N GLN A 501 32.53 -10.17 -23.19
CA GLN A 501 31.57 -9.07 -23.03
C GLN A 501 31.33 -8.85 -21.53
N PRO A 502 31.44 -7.61 -21.03
CA PRO A 502 31.00 -7.26 -19.68
C PRO A 502 29.52 -7.61 -19.46
N VAL A 503 29.11 -7.82 -18.21
CA VAL A 503 27.68 -7.83 -17.86
C VAL A 503 27.10 -6.42 -18.01
N GLU A 504 25.79 -6.32 -18.25
CA GLU A 504 25.12 -5.03 -18.42
C GLU A 504 25.22 -4.18 -17.15
N GLU A 505 25.52 -2.88 -17.33
CA GLU A 505 25.80 -1.94 -16.22
C GLU A 505 24.67 -1.86 -15.19
N ASN A 506 23.42 -2.05 -15.63
CA ASN A 506 22.22 -1.97 -14.80
C ASN A 506 21.80 -3.31 -14.17
N GLU A 507 22.52 -4.43 -14.41
CA GLU A 507 22.22 -5.71 -13.76
C GLU A 507 22.74 -5.72 -12.32
N LEU A 508 21.83 -5.53 -11.37
CA LEU A 508 22.13 -5.57 -9.94
C LEU A 508 21.94 -6.99 -9.37
N PRO A 509 22.81 -7.43 -8.44
CA PRO A 509 22.72 -8.76 -7.84
C PRO A 509 21.46 -8.91 -7.00
N LYS A 510 20.85 -10.09 -7.08
CA LYS A 510 19.60 -10.43 -6.41
C LYS A 510 19.54 -11.96 -6.27
N PRO A 511 19.04 -12.51 -5.14
CA PRO A 511 18.80 -13.94 -5.01
C PRO A 511 17.96 -14.50 -6.16
N ASP A 512 18.42 -15.63 -6.69
CA ASP A 512 17.90 -16.34 -7.87
C ASP A 512 18.04 -15.58 -9.22
N TRP A 513 18.73 -14.44 -9.26
CA TRP A 513 19.13 -13.80 -10.53
C TRP A 513 20.19 -14.62 -11.25
N VAL A 514 20.21 -14.56 -12.59
CA VAL A 514 21.19 -15.26 -13.41
C VAL A 514 21.93 -14.28 -14.31
N PHE A 515 23.17 -13.99 -13.96
CA PHE A 515 24.09 -13.23 -14.80
C PHE A 515 24.56 -14.08 -15.97
N SER A 516 24.71 -13.45 -17.14
CA SER A 516 25.18 -14.13 -18.36
C SER A 516 26.42 -13.44 -18.91
N VAL A 517 27.52 -14.18 -19.04
CA VAL A 517 28.79 -13.67 -19.60
C VAL A 517 29.08 -14.37 -20.92
N ILE A 518 29.46 -13.60 -21.93
CA ILE A 518 29.64 -14.07 -23.30
C ILE A 518 31.11 -13.94 -23.71
N ALA A 519 31.68 -15.05 -24.20
CA ALA A 519 32.99 -15.11 -24.82
C ALA A 519 32.85 -15.28 -26.34
N ASN A 520 33.47 -14.38 -27.10
CA ASN A 520 33.63 -14.50 -28.54
C ASN A 520 35.06 -14.95 -28.87
N ILE A 521 35.16 -16.08 -29.57
CA ILE A 521 36.41 -16.74 -29.94
C ILE A 521 36.61 -16.60 -31.45
N GLN A 522 37.77 -16.08 -31.86
CA GLN A 522 38.19 -15.94 -33.26
C GLN A 522 39.59 -16.53 -33.43
N ILE A 523 39.75 -17.46 -34.38
CA ILE A 523 41.01 -18.15 -34.68
C ILE A 523 41.30 -18.03 -36.18
N GLU A 524 42.37 -17.32 -36.52
CA GLU A 524 42.87 -17.19 -37.89
C GLU A 524 44.12 -18.05 -38.09
N GLY A 525 44.24 -18.70 -39.26
CA GLY A 525 45.41 -19.52 -39.59
C GLY A 525 45.09 -20.83 -40.33
N ASN A 526 46.07 -21.31 -41.10
CA ASN A 526 45.97 -22.47 -42.00
C ASN A 526 46.88 -23.64 -41.58
N ALA A 527 47.14 -23.80 -40.28
CA ALA A 527 47.72 -25.01 -39.71
C ALA A 527 46.61 -25.93 -39.18
N ASP A 528 46.84 -27.24 -39.23
CA ASP A 528 45.82 -28.26 -38.93
C ASP A 528 45.38 -28.27 -37.45
N ASN A 529 46.18 -27.67 -36.57
CA ASN A 529 45.92 -27.48 -35.14
C ASN A 529 45.29 -26.12 -34.79
N CYS A 530 44.94 -25.27 -35.76
CA CYS A 530 44.23 -23.99 -35.51
C CYS A 530 42.72 -24.19 -35.30
N ASN A 531 42.31 -24.97 -34.29
CA ASN A 531 40.91 -25.12 -33.88
C ASN A 531 40.82 -25.08 -32.35
N ALA A 532 39.73 -24.56 -31.80
CA ALA A 532 39.49 -24.64 -30.37
C ALA A 532 39.21 -26.09 -29.93
N GLU A 533 39.69 -26.46 -28.74
CA GLU A 533 39.63 -27.81 -28.17
C GLU A 533 38.78 -27.83 -26.89
N GLU A 534 39.05 -26.92 -25.95
CA GLU A 534 38.33 -26.78 -24.68
C GLU A 534 38.11 -25.31 -24.35
N ILE A 535 36.95 -24.99 -23.74
CA ILE A 535 36.69 -23.74 -23.02
C ILE A 535 36.53 -24.05 -21.54
N SER A 536 37.20 -23.27 -20.70
CA SER A 536 37.16 -23.35 -19.24
C SER A 536 36.81 -21.98 -18.66
N TRP A 537 35.77 -21.93 -17.84
CA TRP A 537 35.39 -20.75 -17.06
C TRP A 537 35.76 -20.95 -15.59
N GLU A 538 36.25 -19.90 -14.95
CA GLU A 538 36.58 -19.88 -13.52
C GLU A 538 36.03 -18.61 -12.89
N LEU A 539 35.17 -18.79 -11.89
CA LEU A 539 34.60 -17.78 -11.02
C LEU A 539 35.43 -17.73 -9.73
N PHE A 540 35.93 -16.55 -9.39
CA PHE A 540 36.84 -16.32 -8.27
C PHE A 540 36.51 -14.99 -7.57
N ASP A 541 37.18 -14.72 -6.43
CA ASP A 541 36.95 -13.52 -5.61
C ASP A 541 35.48 -13.33 -5.17
N VAL A 542 34.78 -14.45 -4.97
CA VAL A 542 33.33 -14.48 -4.70
C VAL A 542 33.03 -14.16 -3.25
N SER A 543 32.04 -13.30 -3.02
CA SER A 543 31.51 -13.00 -1.70
C SER A 543 30.89 -14.21 -0.99
N LYS A 544 30.82 -14.11 0.34
CA LYS A 544 30.29 -15.13 1.26
C LYS A 544 29.57 -14.45 2.42
N GLU A 545 28.69 -13.52 2.10
CA GLU A 545 28.00 -12.75 3.13
C GLU A 545 27.02 -13.65 3.91
N LYS A 546 26.83 -13.34 5.19
CA LYS A 546 25.84 -14.01 6.03
C LYS A 546 24.44 -13.58 5.58
N GLY A 547 23.52 -14.51 5.33
CA GLY A 547 22.17 -14.17 4.85
C GLY A 547 22.13 -13.79 3.37
N ARG A 548 20.94 -13.47 2.84
CA ARG A 548 20.74 -12.95 1.46
C ARG A 548 20.68 -11.42 1.38
N TYR A 549 20.59 -10.76 2.53
CA TYR A 549 20.43 -9.31 2.75
C TYR A 549 20.71 -8.99 4.23
N MET A 550 20.79 -7.71 4.59
CA MET A 550 21.34 -7.25 5.87
C MET A 550 20.57 -7.68 7.14
N ASN A 551 19.32 -8.12 7.01
CA ASN A 551 18.47 -8.61 8.10
C ASN A 551 17.77 -9.95 7.79
N ASP A 552 18.48 -10.90 7.17
CA ASP A 552 17.94 -12.22 6.81
C ASP A 552 18.06 -13.27 7.93
N LYS A 553 16.99 -13.44 8.72
CA LYS A 553 16.95 -14.44 9.80
C LYS A 553 17.07 -15.89 9.35
N GLU A 554 16.71 -16.22 8.12
CA GLU A 554 16.68 -17.63 7.68
C GLU A 554 18.08 -18.17 7.38
N LYS A 555 19.03 -17.29 7.03
CA LYS A 555 20.36 -17.63 6.52
C LYS A 555 21.51 -16.96 7.26
N MET A 556 21.32 -16.55 8.52
CA MET A 556 22.31 -15.85 9.35
C MET A 556 23.67 -16.56 9.53
N GLU A 557 23.70 -17.88 9.35
CA GLU A 557 24.91 -18.71 9.43
C GLU A 557 25.29 -19.33 8.08
N ASP A 558 24.71 -18.83 6.98
CA ASP A 558 25.14 -19.20 5.63
C ASP A 558 26.55 -18.63 5.35
N VAL A 559 27.36 -19.43 4.68
CA VAL A 559 28.78 -19.19 4.33
C VAL A 559 29.13 -19.82 2.98
N GLU A 560 28.12 -20.17 2.17
CA GLU A 560 28.32 -20.58 0.78
C GLU A 560 28.88 -19.43 -0.08
N GLU A 561 29.37 -19.75 -1.27
CA GLU A 561 29.61 -18.76 -2.32
C GLU A 561 28.28 -18.10 -2.77
N ASP A 562 28.21 -16.77 -2.77
CA ASP A 562 27.00 -16.02 -3.17
C ASP A 562 26.76 -16.04 -4.70
N LEU A 563 27.80 -16.34 -5.47
CA LEU A 563 27.72 -16.56 -6.91
C LEU A 563 28.17 -18.00 -7.22
N GLN A 564 27.39 -18.74 -8.00
CA GLN A 564 27.66 -20.14 -8.33
C GLN A 564 27.37 -20.40 -9.82
N MET A 565 28.12 -21.30 -10.46
CA MET A 565 27.82 -21.76 -11.83
C MET A 565 26.40 -22.34 -11.87
N SER A 566 25.57 -21.87 -12.80
CA SER A 566 24.19 -22.36 -12.94
C SER A 566 24.14 -23.75 -13.55
N ASP A 567 23.22 -24.61 -13.07
CA ASP A 567 22.95 -25.91 -13.67
C ASP A 567 22.36 -25.81 -15.10
N ALA A 568 21.91 -24.62 -15.52
CA ALA A 568 21.45 -24.33 -16.88
C ALA A 568 22.57 -24.36 -17.95
N ASN A 569 23.84 -24.49 -17.55
CA ASN A 569 24.99 -24.53 -18.46
C ASN A 569 25.14 -25.91 -19.15
N GLU A 570 24.20 -26.26 -20.02
CA GLU A 570 24.15 -27.59 -20.65
C GLU A 570 25.42 -27.96 -21.43
N GLY A 571 25.89 -29.18 -21.21
CA GLY A 571 27.08 -29.74 -21.84
C GLY A 571 28.41 -29.24 -21.26
N TYR A 572 28.40 -28.46 -20.18
CA TYR A 572 29.59 -28.20 -19.37
C TYR A 572 29.72 -29.26 -18.25
N THR A 573 30.96 -29.64 -17.94
CA THR A 573 31.30 -30.28 -16.65
C THR A 573 31.38 -29.17 -15.60
N LEU A 574 30.48 -29.20 -14.61
CA LEU A 574 30.32 -28.13 -13.63
C LEU A 574 30.87 -28.47 -12.25
N THR A 575 31.29 -27.43 -11.55
CA THR A 575 31.44 -27.31 -10.10
C THR A 575 30.88 -25.95 -9.69
N LYS A 576 30.73 -25.65 -8.39
CA LYS A 576 30.23 -24.33 -7.95
C LYS A 576 30.94 -23.13 -8.59
N THR A 577 32.24 -23.22 -8.87
CA THR A 577 33.08 -22.10 -9.33
C THR A 577 33.77 -22.33 -10.68
N THR A 578 33.68 -23.52 -11.29
CA THR A 578 34.30 -23.79 -12.60
C THR A 578 33.37 -24.56 -13.54
N ALA A 579 33.47 -24.25 -14.83
CA ALA A 579 32.69 -24.90 -15.89
C ALA A 579 33.59 -25.20 -17.10
N LYS A 580 33.66 -26.47 -17.54
CA LYS A 580 34.52 -26.90 -18.67
C LYS A 580 33.75 -27.61 -19.77
N LYS A 581 34.01 -27.28 -21.03
CA LYS A 581 33.34 -27.89 -22.19
C LYS A 581 34.32 -28.10 -23.34
N GLN A 582 34.26 -29.28 -23.94
CA GLN A 582 34.98 -29.59 -25.17
C GLN A 582 34.25 -28.90 -26.33
N ILE A 583 35.00 -28.23 -27.20
CA ILE A 583 34.48 -27.37 -28.28
C ILE A 583 35.24 -27.63 -29.58
N GLY A 584 34.84 -26.98 -30.67
CA GLY A 584 35.45 -27.20 -31.98
C GLY A 584 35.27 -26.00 -32.91
N GLY A 585 36.10 -25.94 -33.95
CA GLY A 585 36.05 -24.90 -34.98
C GLY A 585 36.86 -23.64 -34.67
N LYS A 586 36.75 -22.65 -35.58
CA LYS A 586 37.60 -21.44 -35.63
C LYS A 586 36.91 -20.16 -35.17
N SER A 587 35.58 -20.09 -35.23
CA SER A 587 34.83 -18.93 -34.76
C SER A 587 33.57 -19.42 -34.07
N GLN A 588 33.35 -18.97 -32.84
CA GLN A 588 32.18 -19.34 -32.03
C GLN A 588 31.95 -18.32 -30.91
N THR A 589 30.69 -18.20 -30.51
CA THR A 589 30.25 -17.42 -29.35
C THR A 589 29.77 -18.41 -28.30
N GLN A 590 30.25 -18.28 -27.06
CA GLN A 590 29.89 -19.14 -25.94
C GLN A 590 29.39 -18.29 -24.78
N ALA A 591 28.27 -18.68 -24.19
CA ALA A 591 27.75 -18.08 -22.96
C ALA A 591 28.03 -18.98 -21.75
N ILE A 592 28.12 -18.36 -20.57
CA ILE A 592 28.07 -19.01 -19.26
C ILE A 592 27.08 -18.25 -18.38
N HIS A 593 26.31 -19.01 -17.60
CA HIS A 593 25.28 -18.50 -16.68
C HIS A 593 25.71 -18.71 -15.22
N ILE A 594 25.64 -17.65 -14.41
CA ILE A 594 26.02 -17.65 -12.99
C ILE A 594 24.79 -17.27 -12.17
N VAL A 595 24.37 -18.14 -11.26
CA VAL A 595 23.26 -17.86 -10.35
C VAL A 595 23.76 -17.08 -9.13
N CYS A 596 23.00 -16.06 -8.75
CA CYS A 596 23.23 -15.19 -7.61
C CYS A 596 22.35 -15.58 -6.42
N LYS A 597 22.89 -15.52 -5.20
CA LYS A 597 22.19 -15.89 -3.96
C LYS A 597 22.03 -14.74 -2.96
N ASP A 598 22.71 -13.62 -3.15
CA ASP A 598 22.73 -12.48 -2.21
C ASP A 598 22.55 -11.14 -2.93
N TYR A 599 21.89 -10.18 -2.29
CA TYR A 599 21.63 -8.86 -2.88
C TYR A 599 22.86 -7.93 -2.96
N GLY A 600 23.94 -8.22 -2.24
CA GLY A 600 25.24 -7.57 -2.31
C GLY A 600 26.33 -8.47 -2.92
N ALA A 601 25.95 -9.58 -3.56
CA ALA A 601 26.90 -10.54 -4.12
C ALA A 601 27.89 -9.87 -5.08
N TYR A 602 29.17 -10.24 -4.98
CA TYR A 602 30.20 -9.84 -5.93
C TYR A 602 31.16 -11.00 -6.25
N GLY A 603 31.85 -10.90 -7.38
CA GLY A 603 32.88 -11.83 -7.80
C GLY A 603 33.43 -11.49 -9.19
N LYS A 604 34.40 -12.28 -9.66
CA LYS A 604 35.07 -12.07 -10.95
C LYS A 604 35.06 -13.38 -11.74
N ILE A 605 34.79 -13.31 -13.03
CA ILE A 605 34.86 -14.46 -13.94
C ILE A 605 35.91 -14.25 -15.03
N LYS A 606 36.71 -15.28 -15.29
CA LYS A 606 37.64 -15.34 -16.43
C LYS A 606 37.33 -16.56 -17.29
N VAL A 607 37.77 -16.50 -18.55
CA VAL A 607 37.66 -17.60 -19.51
C VAL A 607 39.02 -17.93 -20.09
N THR A 608 39.28 -19.22 -20.28
CA THR A 608 40.47 -19.75 -20.92
C THR A 608 40.06 -20.73 -22.03
N VAL A 609 40.63 -20.56 -23.21
CA VAL A 609 40.38 -21.41 -24.39
C VAL A 609 41.67 -22.12 -24.78
N THR A 610 41.60 -23.44 -24.99
CA THR A 610 42.74 -24.24 -25.47
C THR A 610 42.68 -24.36 -27.00
N VAL A 611 43.78 -24.03 -27.67
CA VAL A 611 43.96 -24.13 -29.14
C VAL A 611 45.34 -24.71 -29.41
N GLY A 612 45.41 -25.88 -30.06
CA GLY A 612 46.67 -26.57 -30.37
C GLY A 612 47.50 -26.88 -29.12
N GLY A 613 46.85 -27.25 -28.02
CA GLY A 613 47.49 -27.48 -26.71
C GLY A 613 48.03 -26.23 -25.98
N LYS A 614 47.76 -25.02 -26.47
CA LYS A 614 48.09 -23.75 -25.79
C LYS A 614 46.83 -23.06 -25.26
N GLN A 615 46.95 -22.42 -24.10
CA GLN A 615 45.86 -21.68 -23.47
C GLN A 615 45.90 -20.18 -23.83
N TYR A 616 44.71 -19.62 -24.07
CA TYR A 616 44.48 -18.22 -24.40
C TYR A 616 43.37 -17.67 -23.51
N GLU A 617 43.62 -16.56 -22.83
CA GLU A 617 42.67 -15.95 -21.89
C GLU A 617 41.77 -14.93 -22.59
N GLY A 618 40.52 -14.83 -22.16
CA GLY A 618 39.57 -13.85 -22.68
C GLY A 618 39.80 -12.46 -22.11
N ILE A 619 39.78 -11.45 -22.97
CA ILE A 619 39.99 -10.04 -22.59
C ILE A 619 38.69 -9.24 -22.67
N ALA A 620 38.35 -8.52 -21.61
CA ALA A 620 37.30 -7.49 -21.56
C ALA A 620 37.90 -6.17 -21.09
N GLU A 621 37.70 -5.07 -21.82
CA GLU A 621 38.15 -3.71 -21.46
C GLU A 621 39.65 -3.59 -21.07
N GLY A 622 40.50 -4.54 -21.49
CA GLY A 622 41.92 -4.62 -21.13
C GLY A 622 42.24 -5.50 -19.91
N SER A 623 41.23 -5.99 -19.20
CA SER A 623 41.33 -6.99 -18.14
C SER A 623 41.17 -8.42 -18.66
N GLN A 624 41.68 -9.40 -17.90
CA GLN A 624 41.55 -10.84 -18.17
C GLN A 624 40.29 -11.46 -17.54
N PHE A 625 39.45 -10.64 -16.91
CA PHE A 625 38.22 -11.02 -16.24
C PHE A 625 37.12 -9.97 -16.43
N VAL A 626 35.88 -10.36 -16.12
CA VAL A 626 34.70 -9.49 -15.97
C VAL A 626 34.22 -9.60 -14.52
N SER A 627 33.88 -8.48 -13.89
CA SER A 627 33.22 -8.44 -12.58
C SER A 627 31.73 -8.78 -12.72
N ILE A 628 31.20 -9.47 -11.72
CA ILE A 628 29.78 -9.84 -11.60
C ILE A 628 29.31 -9.42 -10.20
N PRO A 629 28.39 -8.45 -10.06
CA PRO A 629 27.92 -7.51 -11.08
C PRO A 629 29.06 -6.64 -11.62
N LEU A 630 28.77 -5.80 -12.62
CA LEU A 630 29.76 -4.88 -13.16
C LEU A 630 30.24 -3.90 -12.09
N ASP A 631 31.51 -4.00 -11.76
CA ASP A 631 32.27 -3.21 -10.77
C ASP A 631 33.64 -2.94 -11.40
N ARG A 632 33.91 -1.69 -11.78
CA ARG A 632 35.14 -1.29 -12.48
C ARG A 632 36.20 -0.68 -11.59
N ASP A 633 35.83 -0.16 -10.42
CA ASP A 633 36.77 0.45 -9.47
C ASP A 633 37.22 -0.53 -8.36
N ASP A 634 36.69 -1.76 -8.39
CA ASP A 634 36.95 -2.89 -7.48
C ASP A 634 36.53 -2.60 -6.03
N ASN A 635 35.44 -1.85 -5.86
CA ASN A 635 34.95 -1.40 -4.56
C ASN A 635 33.90 -2.33 -3.91
N LYS A 636 33.47 -3.39 -4.63
CA LYS A 636 32.42 -4.38 -4.30
C LYS A 636 30.96 -3.90 -4.46
N ILE A 637 30.73 -2.77 -5.10
CA ILE A 637 29.41 -2.20 -5.38
C ILE A 637 29.25 -2.09 -6.90
N ALA A 638 28.05 -2.36 -7.42
CA ALA A 638 27.82 -2.29 -8.86
C ALA A 638 27.86 -0.84 -9.37
N ASP A 639 28.62 -0.59 -10.45
CA ASP A 639 28.72 0.68 -11.19
C ASP A 639 27.32 1.31 -11.42
N GLY A 640 26.34 0.49 -11.83
CA GLY A 640 24.98 0.94 -12.12
C GLY A 640 24.22 1.48 -10.91
N TRP A 641 24.44 0.92 -9.71
CA TRP A 641 23.83 1.44 -8.49
C TRP A 641 24.53 2.73 -8.04
N GLU A 642 25.86 2.79 -8.08
CA GLU A 642 26.58 4.02 -7.77
C GLU A 642 26.14 5.18 -8.67
N LYS A 643 25.96 4.89 -9.96
CA LYS A 643 25.45 5.82 -10.97
C LYS A 643 24.01 6.25 -10.71
N GLN A 644 23.14 5.32 -10.31
CA GLN A 644 21.75 5.61 -9.93
C GLN A 644 21.67 6.54 -8.71
N MET A 645 22.53 6.33 -7.71
CA MET A 645 22.55 7.14 -6.48
C MET A 645 23.41 8.41 -6.62
N GLY A 646 24.25 8.47 -7.65
CA GLY A 646 25.18 9.57 -7.91
C GLY A 646 26.32 9.61 -6.88
N VAL A 647 26.95 8.46 -6.64
CA VAL A 647 28.10 8.24 -5.73
C VAL A 647 29.25 7.44 -6.39
N PRO A 648 29.59 7.62 -7.68
CA PRO A 648 30.61 6.79 -8.33
C PRO A 648 31.97 6.87 -7.63
N GLY A 649 32.60 5.73 -7.40
CA GLY A 649 33.89 5.63 -6.72
C GLY A 649 33.80 5.71 -5.19
N MET A 650 32.63 5.47 -4.58
CA MET A 650 32.45 5.64 -3.13
C MET A 650 32.78 4.35 -2.39
N SER A 651 33.83 4.38 -1.58
CA SER A 651 34.26 3.25 -0.76
C SER A 651 33.10 2.56 -0.04
N ALA A 652 33.04 1.23 -0.16
CA ALA A 652 32.12 0.34 0.56
C ALA A 652 32.04 0.55 2.09
N LEU A 653 33.04 1.19 2.71
CA LEU A 653 33.12 1.48 4.15
C LEU A 653 32.69 2.93 4.51
N SER A 654 32.26 3.74 3.54
CA SER A 654 31.79 5.11 3.77
C SER A 654 30.43 5.14 4.47
N ASP A 655 30.27 5.97 5.50
CA ASP A 655 29.06 6.23 6.31
C ASP A 655 29.02 7.75 6.58
N GLU A 656 28.85 8.54 5.52
CA GLU A 656 28.98 10.01 5.56
C GLU A 656 27.62 10.72 5.51
N ASP A 657 26.64 10.15 4.80
CA ASP A 657 25.24 10.59 4.70
C ASP A 657 25.02 12.08 4.86
N ALA A 658 25.62 12.84 3.95
CA ALA A 658 25.82 14.27 4.14
C ALA A 658 24.52 15.08 4.30
N ALA A 659 23.37 14.55 3.87
CA ALA A 659 22.05 15.15 4.06
C ALA A 659 21.23 14.46 5.17
N PRO A 660 20.43 15.24 5.94
CA PRO A 660 20.52 16.69 6.08
C PRO A 660 21.81 17.11 6.79
N SER A 661 22.34 18.28 6.41
CA SER A 661 23.64 18.78 6.84
C SER A 661 23.56 19.61 8.13
N GLY A 662 24.67 19.68 8.87
CA GLY A 662 24.77 20.49 10.09
C GLY A 662 24.05 19.90 11.31
N GLN A 663 23.86 18.58 11.33
CA GLN A 663 23.42 17.80 12.49
C GLN A 663 24.62 17.39 13.38
N ALA A 664 24.37 16.67 14.47
CA ALA A 664 25.38 16.38 15.49
C ALA A 664 26.48 15.43 14.98
N ARG A 665 26.19 14.65 13.94
CA ARG A 665 27.13 13.72 13.29
C ARG A 665 26.77 13.54 11.81
N ASN A 666 27.77 13.15 11.01
CA ASN A 666 27.59 12.57 9.68
C ASN A 666 27.30 11.07 9.78
N GLY A 667 26.87 10.48 8.66
CA GLY A 667 26.45 9.08 8.61
C GLY A 667 25.15 8.82 9.34
N ASP A 668 24.68 7.59 9.22
CA ASP A 668 23.62 7.04 10.07
C ASP A 668 23.99 5.68 10.70
N GLY A 669 25.24 5.22 10.52
CA GLY A 669 25.69 3.94 11.01
C GLY A 669 25.35 2.79 10.06
N MET A 670 25.24 3.04 8.76
CA MET A 670 25.26 2.05 7.69
C MET A 670 26.39 2.42 6.72
N THR A 671 27.19 1.45 6.27
CA THR A 671 28.18 1.74 5.22
C THR A 671 27.57 1.64 3.83
N ASN A 672 28.16 2.30 2.84
CA ASN A 672 27.73 2.29 1.44
C ASN A 672 27.47 0.87 0.90
N TYR A 673 28.24 -0.14 1.35
CA TYR A 673 27.97 -1.55 1.01
C TYR A 673 26.76 -2.17 1.74
N GLU A 674 26.52 -1.83 3.01
CA GLU A 674 25.31 -2.27 3.74
C GLU A 674 24.06 -1.65 3.12
N GLU A 675 24.14 -0.38 2.73
CA GLU A 675 23.09 0.35 2.05
C GLU A 675 22.81 -0.18 0.65
N TYR A 676 23.87 -0.43 -0.11
CA TYR A 676 23.81 -1.15 -1.37
C TYR A 676 23.15 -2.52 -1.16
N ARG A 677 23.69 -3.40 -0.31
CA ARG A 677 23.18 -4.76 -0.09
C ARG A 677 21.73 -4.78 0.39
N GLY A 678 21.34 -3.81 1.22
CA GLY A 678 19.94 -3.50 1.50
C GLY A 678 19.27 -4.39 2.54
N PHE A 679 18.06 -3.98 2.92
CA PHE A 679 17.28 -4.51 4.04
C PHE A 679 15.87 -4.87 3.59
N PHE A 680 15.25 -5.84 4.26
CA PHE A 680 13.78 -5.95 4.27
C PHE A 680 13.19 -5.01 5.32
N VAL A 681 12.22 -4.21 4.91
CA VAL A 681 11.46 -3.28 5.77
C VAL A 681 9.98 -3.65 5.71
N SER A 682 9.19 -3.28 6.73
CA SER A 682 7.74 -3.51 6.69
C SER A 682 7.09 -2.62 5.64
N ASP A 683 6.14 -3.18 4.88
CA ASP A 683 5.33 -2.45 3.91
C ASP A 683 4.16 -1.66 4.54
N GLY A 684 4.14 -1.54 5.88
CA GLY A 684 3.04 -0.96 6.65
C GLY A 684 1.87 -1.92 6.88
N SER A 685 1.94 -3.16 6.39
CA SER A 685 0.95 -4.21 6.59
C SER A 685 1.56 -5.44 7.29
N THR A 686 1.04 -6.64 7.02
CA THR A 686 1.64 -7.92 7.47
C THR A 686 2.76 -8.40 6.54
N GLY A 687 3.25 -7.54 5.65
CA GLY A 687 4.28 -7.85 4.65
C GLY A 687 5.59 -7.12 4.91
N SER A 688 6.61 -7.55 4.19
CA SER A 688 7.91 -6.90 4.13
C SER A 688 8.38 -6.79 2.67
N GLU A 689 9.12 -5.73 2.38
CA GLU A 689 9.68 -5.43 1.07
C GLU A 689 11.19 -5.19 1.16
N TYR A 690 11.92 -5.67 0.17
CA TYR A 690 13.35 -5.41 0.02
C TYR A 690 13.60 -3.98 -0.49
N LYS A 691 14.57 -3.28 0.10
CA LYS A 691 15.09 -1.99 -0.39
C LYS A 691 16.60 -1.89 -0.25
N ARG A 692 17.25 -1.28 -1.24
CA ARG A 692 18.56 -0.63 -1.09
C ARG A 692 18.34 0.75 -0.44
N MET A 693 19.26 1.18 0.42
CA MET A 693 19.20 2.44 1.18
C MET A 693 19.85 3.60 0.38
N ASN A 694 20.03 4.79 0.97
CA ASN A 694 20.50 5.99 0.25
C ASN A 694 21.76 6.65 0.85
N PRO A 695 22.98 6.44 0.29
CA PRO A 695 24.29 6.84 0.87
C PRO A 695 24.59 8.34 0.90
N LYS A 696 23.53 9.14 0.75
CA LYS A 696 23.53 10.61 0.73
C LYS A 696 22.51 11.17 1.71
N GLN A 697 21.63 10.35 2.27
CA GLN A 697 20.51 10.74 3.12
C GLN A 697 20.40 9.83 4.33
N LYS A 698 20.67 10.38 5.51
CA LYS A 698 20.49 9.67 6.78
C LYS A 698 19.10 9.05 6.90
N GLU A 699 19.09 7.82 7.39
CA GLU A 699 17.96 6.91 7.50
C GLU A 699 17.87 6.30 8.91
N ILE A 700 16.64 6.09 9.38
CA ILE A 700 16.35 5.37 10.63
C ILE A 700 15.41 4.20 10.42
N PHE A 701 15.57 3.18 11.26
CA PHE A 701 14.61 2.12 11.42
C PHE A 701 13.75 2.36 12.67
N VAL A 702 12.47 2.05 12.58
CA VAL A 702 11.49 2.24 13.66
C VAL A 702 10.68 0.96 13.82
N LEU A 703 10.84 0.30 14.97
CA LEU A 703 10.07 -0.88 15.35
C LEU A 703 8.77 -0.42 16.03
N ASP A 704 7.63 -0.58 15.35
CA ASP A 704 6.35 -0.02 15.78
C ASP A 704 5.17 -0.96 15.46
N GLU A 705 5.02 -1.99 16.30
CA GLU A 705 3.91 -2.96 16.28
C GLU A 705 2.51 -2.33 16.41
N TYR A 706 2.43 -1.03 16.75
CA TYR A 706 1.18 -0.32 17.01
C TYR A 706 0.85 0.77 15.97
N GLN A 707 1.74 0.97 14.97
CA GLN A 707 1.62 1.97 13.90
C GLN A 707 1.28 3.38 14.41
N LEU A 708 1.95 3.79 15.50
CA LEU A 708 1.81 5.12 16.11
C LEU A 708 2.70 6.16 15.43
N PHE A 709 3.77 5.74 14.76
CA PHE A 709 4.74 6.60 14.08
C PHE A 709 4.29 6.94 12.66
N SER A 710 4.57 8.18 12.25
CA SER A 710 4.30 8.64 10.89
C SER A 710 5.61 9.03 10.22
N ILE A 711 6.09 8.18 9.30
CA ILE A 711 7.31 8.42 8.49
C ILE A 711 7.25 9.77 7.75
N VAL A 712 6.06 10.15 7.27
CA VAL A 712 5.81 11.42 6.57
C VAL A 712 5.97 12.62 7.51
N SER A 713 5.46 12.49 8.74
CA SER A 713 5.54 13.55 9.76
C SER A 713 6.96 13.68 10.31
N TRP A 714 7.69 12.56 10.42
CA TRP A 714 9.10 12.53 10.75
C TRP A 714 9.95 13.21 9.68
N LYS A 715 9.86 12.81 8.41
CA LYS A 715 10.63 13.41 7.30
C LYS A 715 10.40 14.93 7.23
N ALA A 716 9.17 15.40 7.46
CA ALA A 716 8.86 16.82 7.51
C ALA A 716 9.47 17.58 8.72
N ALA A 717 9.85 16.87 9.79
CA ALA A 717 10.44 17.41 11.02
C ALA A 717 11.97 17.38 11.04
N SER A 718 12.56 16.30 10.54
CA SER A 718 13.98 16.00 10.66
C SER A 718 14.75 16.05 9.35
N ASP A 719 14.07 16.10 8.20
CA ASP A 719 14.59 15.81 6.85
C ASP A 719 15.26 14.41 6.70
N ILE A 720 15.12 13.53 7.69
CA ILE A 720 15.66 12.16 7.73
C ILE A 720 14.59 11.16 7.26
N THR A 721 14.99 10.19 6.44
CA THR A 721 14.09 9.11 5.98
C THR A 721 13.90 8.08 7.09
N ALA A 722 12.74 7.44 7.15
CA ALA A 722 12.45 6.43 8.17
C ALA A 722 11.71 5.24 7.57
N TYR A 723 12.10 4.04 8.00
CA TYR A 723 11.50 2.78 7.60
C TYR A 723 10.89 2.06 8.81
N TRP A 724 9.70 1.50 8.64
CA TRP A 724 9.09 0.65 9.65
C TRP A 724 9.72 -0.74 9.66
N LEU A 725 9.88 -1.31 10.84
CA LEU A 725 10.20 -2.72 11.06
C LEU A 725 9.14 -3.36 11.95
N THR A 726 8.91 -4.65 11.73
CA THR A 726 8.18 -5.57 12.61
C THR A 726 9.17 -6.48 13.35
N GLY A 727 8.71 -7.18 14.39
CA GLY A 727 9.56 -8.06 15.21
C GLY A 727 10.33 -9.15 14.46
N ASP A 728 9.83 -9.59 13.31
CA ASP A 728 10.51 -10.57 12.45
C ASP A 728 11.72 -9.97 11.71
N LEU A 729 11.81 -8.65 11.54
CA LEU A 729 12.85 -7.95 10.77
C LEU A 729 14.04 -7.40 11.61
N VAL A 730 14.02 -7.63 12.93
CA VAL A 730 15.09 -7.27 13.90
C VAL A 730 15.59 -8.53 14.60
N TYR A 731 16.87 -8.62 15.00
CA TYR A 731 17.51 -9.86 15.50
C TYR A 731 16.69 -10.65 16.56
N GLY A 732 15.95 -9.94 17.42
CA GLY A 732 15.09 -10.53 18.44
C GLY A 732 13.82 -11.23 17.95
N THR A 733 13.15 -11.92 18.87
CA THR A 733 11.81 -12.52 18.65
C THR A 733 10.73 -11.90 19.55
N LYS A 734 11.08 -10.87 20.33
CA LYS A 734 10.17 -10.17 21.24
C LYS A 734 10.07 -8.69 20.86
N ALA A 735 9.30 -8.42 19.81
CA ALA A 735 8.85 -7.07 19.52
C ALA A 735 8.17 -6.46 20.75
N GLY A 736 8.34 -5.16 20.95
CA GLY A 736 7.69 -4.45 22.06
C GLY A 736 8.23 -4.76 23.46
N SER A 737 9.34 -5.50 23.61
CA SER A 737 9.94 -5.77 24.92
C SER A 737 10.83 -4.60 25.39
N MET A 738 10.80 -4.31 26.69
CA MET A 738 11.50 -3.18 27.32
C MET A 738 12.90 -3.50 27.84
N ASP A 739 13.37 -4.75 27.68
CA ASP A 739 14.42 -5.31 28.56
C ASP A 739 15.63 -5.93 27.82
N ASN A 740 15.76 -5.78 26.49
CA ASN A 740 16.96 -6.23 25.76
C ASN A 740 17.17 -5.49 24.42
N ASP A 741 18.31 -4.80 24.29
CA ASP A 741 18.68 -4.06 23.07
C ASP A 741 18.94 -4.96 21.85
N LEU A 742 19.28 -6.24 22.06
CA LEU A 742 19.40 -7.23 20.98
C LEU A 742 18.07 -7.44 20.22
N TYR A 743 16.94 -7.00 20.76
CA TYR A 743 15.65 -7.09 20.08
C TYR A 743 15.38 -5.94 19.11
N ARG A 744 16.36 -5.05 18.88
CA ARG A 744 16.27 -3.89 17.99
C ARG A 744 17.39 -3.82 16.95
N TRP A 745 18.36 -4.71 17.03
CA TRP A 745 19.47 -4.81 16.08
C TRP A 745 18.94 -5.18 14.69
N VAL A 746 19.32 -4.42 13.66
CA VAL A 746 18.80 -4.54 12.29
C VAL A 746 19.82 -5.21 11.36
N ASP A 747 21.06 -4.73 11.31
CA ASP A 747 22.14 -5.22 10.43
C ASP A 747 22.82 -6.50 10.96
N PHE A 748 22.05 -7.51 11.36
CA PHE A 748 22.59 -8.73 11.98
C PHE A 748 23.21 -9.74 11.00
N CYS A 749 23.14 -9.46 9.71
CA CYS A 749 23.79 -10.21 8.63
C CYS A 749 25.01 -9.47 8.05
N ASN A 750 25.67 -8.63 8.86
CA ASN A 750 26.77 -7.75 8.47
C ASN A 750 28.15 -8.42 8.48
N GLY A 751 28.86 -8.40 7.34
CA GLY A 751 30.27 -8.77 7.22
C GLY A 751 31.26 -7.59 7.07
N TYR A 752 30.77 -6.37 6.84
CA TYR A 752 31.58 -5.22 6.39
C TYR A 752 31.85 -4.15 7.45
N ALA A 753 30.89 -3.84 8.33
CA ALA A 753 31.00 -2.66 9.19
C ALA A 753 31.60 -2.94 10.58
N GLN A 754 32.04 -1.86 11.23
CA GLN A 754 32.48 -1.88 12.62
C GLN A 754 31.35 -1.39 13.52
N GLY A 755 30.50 -2.31 13.98
CA GLY A 755 29.38 -2.04 14.88
C GLY A 755 28.02 -2.36 14.24
N ASN A 756 26.94 -2.01 14.95
CA ASN A 756 25.58 -2.45 14.67
C ASN A 756 24.62 -1.25 14.57
N LYS A 757 23.65 -1.32 13.65
CA LYS A 757 22.50 -0.42 13.47
C LYS A 757 21.30 -0.89 14.29
N TYR A 758 20.62 0.03 14.97
CA TYR A 758 19.47 -0.26 15.84
C TYR A 758 18.21 0.51 15.43
N ALA A 759 17.06 -0.13 15.58
CA ALA A 759 15.76 0.50 15.42
C ALA A 759 15.31 1.23 16.70
N VAL A 760 14.63 2.37 16.55
CA VAL A 760 13.89 2.99 17.66
C VAL A 760 12.63 2.17 17.92
N ASN A 761 12.48 1.62 19.13
CA ASN A 761 11.39 0.73 19.51
C ASN A 761 10.25 1.52 20.19
N ILE A 762 9.07 1.51 19.60
CA ILE A 762 7.92 2.30 20.05
C ILE A 762 6.93 1.42 20.81
N LEU A 763 6.68 1.79 22.06
CA LEU A 763 5.80 1.06 22.98
C LEU A 763 4.55 1.84 23.31
N LYS A 764 3.45 1.13 23.39
CA LYS A 764 2.14 1.65 23.77
C LYS A 764 1.77 1.22 25.18
N SER A 765 1.51 2.16 26.09
CA SER A 765 0.78 1.83 27.32
C SER A 765 -0.71 1.65 27.03
N PHE A 766 -1.31 0.64 27.65
CA PHE A 766 -2.74 0.36 27.57
C PHE A 766 -3.57 1.02 28.69
N ASP A 767 -2.91 1.68 29.65
CA ASP A 767 -3.53 2.32 30.81
C ASP A 767 -2.97 3.75 31.04
N MET A 768 -3.62 4.50 31.92
CA MET A 768 -3.19 5.82 32.40
C MET A 768 -1.89 5.79 33.20
N ASN A 769 -1.56 4.64 33.80
CA ASN A 769 -0.37 4.48 34.62
C ASN A 769 0.85 4.10 33.78
N ASP A 770 2.04 4.51 34.24
CA ASP A 770 3.29 4.00 33.67
C ASP A 770 3.52 2.57 34.21
N PRO A 771 3.65 1.54 33.34
CA PRO A 771 3.89 0.16 33.76
C PRO A 771 5.23 -0.06 34.49
N LYS A 772 6.22 0.85 34.37
CA LYS A 772 7.46 0.85 35.17
C LYS A 772 7.44 1.86 36.32
N GLY A 773 6.39 2.67 36.47
CA GLY A 773 6.20 3.61 37.59
C GLY A 773 7.23 4.75 37.66
N VAL A 774 7.91 5.05 36.56
CA VAL A 774 8.94 6.09 36.42
C VAL A 774 8.29 7.47 36.24
N SER A 775 7.17 7.53 35.50
CA SER A 775 6.32 8.73 35.32
C SER A 775 4.92 8.54 35.90
N ASN A 776 4.62 9.31 36.95
CA ASN A 776 3.28 9.43 37.53
C ASN A 776 2.57 10.77 37.19
N ASP A 777 3.12 11.58 36.28
CA ASP A 777 2.42 12.79 35.82
C ASP A 777 1.38 12.43 34.76
N LYS A 778 0.10 12.71 35.05
CA LYS A 778 -1.01 12.49 34.12
C LYS A 778 -0.94 13.35 32.86
N TYR A 779 -0.07 14.36 32.82
CA TYR A 779 0.15 15.25 31.67
C TYR A 779 1.33 14.84 30.78
N GLU A 780 2.11 13.81 31.16
CA GLU A 780 3.21 13.29 30.36
C GLU A 780 2.67 12.32 29.30
N LEU A 781 2.72 12.74 28.03
CA LEU A 781 2.04 12.09 26.89
C LEU A 781 2.88 10.96 26.25
N GLY A 782 4.19 11.02 26.43
CA GLY A 782 5.19 10.03 26.03
C GLY A 782 6.41 10.14 26.96
N TYR A 783 7.33 9.19 26.85
CA TYR A 783 8.55 9.12 27.65
C TYR A 783 9.68 8.41 26.90
N CYS A 784 10.88 9.01 26.91
CA CYS A 784 12.11 8.41 26.42
C CYS A 784 13.14 8.33 27.57
N PRO A 785 13.62 7.13 27.96
CA PRO A 785 14.45 6.94 29.15
C PRO A 785 15.89 7.43 29.01
N VAL A 786 16.42 7.50 27.78
CA VAL A 786 17.80 7.89 27.49
C VAL A 786 17.83 8.76 26.25
N TYR A 787 18.56 9.88 26.30
CA TYR A 787 18.79 10.74 25.14
C TYR A 787 20.12 10.38 24.48
N GLY A 788 20.07 9.92 23.23
CA GLY A 788 21.23 9.51 22.44
C GLY A 788 20.82 8.91 21.10
N PRO A 789 21.76 8.37 20.30
CA PRO A 789 21.41 7.59 19.11
C PRO A 789 20.60 6.33 19.46
N PRO A 790 19.89 5.72 18.48
CA PRO A 790 18.98 4.59 18.69
C PRO A 790 19.55 3.44 19.55
N VAL A 791 20.84 3.10 19.42
CA VAL A 791 21.53 2.09 20.24
C VAL A 791 21.41 2.36 21.75
N ARG A 792 21.37 3.63 22.17
CA ARG A 792 21.26 4.02 23.60
C ARG A 792 19.83 4.09 24.12
N SER A 793 18.83 4.22 23.24
CA SER A 793 17.44 4.30 23.66
C SER A 793 16.73 2.97 23.46
N GLY A 794 16.64 2.18 24.54
CA GLY A 794 16.04 0.84 24.52
C GLY A 794 14.57 0.81 24.08
N TYR A 795 13.84 1.90 24.27
CA TYR A 795 12.48 2.11 23.78
C TYR A 795 12.05 3.58 23.96
N VAL A 796 10.99 3.99 23.27
CA VAL A 796 10.14 5.12 23.64
C VAL A 796 8.78 4.60 24.07
N MET A 797 8.17 5.20 25.09
CA MET A 797 6.85 4.83 25.59
C MET A 797 5.84 5.94 25.32
N ILE A 798 4.62 5.53 24.97
CA ILE A 798 3.57 6.41 24.50
C ILE A 798 2.29 6.14 25.30
N PHE A 799 1.57 7.20 25.72
CA PHE A 799 0.40 7.12 26.61
C PHE A 799 -0.92 7.61 25.97
N PRO A 800 -1.55 6.81 25.09
CA PRO A 800 -2.82 7.14 24.40
C PRO A 800 -3.95 7.66 25.30
N GLU A 801 -4.24 7.00 26.42
CA GLU A 801 -5.35 7.42 27.28
C GLU A 801 -5.04 8.72 28.07
N ARG A 802 -3.76 9.00 28.36
CA ARG A 802 -3.34 10.31 28.92
C ARG A 802 -3.64 11.43 27.94
N ILE A 803 -3.28 11.27 26.65
CA ILE A 803 -3.58 12.25 25.57
C ILE A 803 -5.08 12.50 25.44
N LYS A 804 -5.87 11.43 25.40
CA LYS A 804 -7.33 11.49 25.28
C LYS A 804 -8.00 12.19 26.46
N ASN A 805 -7.50 12.01 27.67
CA ASN A 805 -8.00 12.68 28.86
C ASN A 805 -7.52 14.14 28.94
N TRP A 806 -6.25 14.41 28.61
CA TRP A 806 -5.70 15.76 28.47
C TRP A 806 -6.53 16.61 27.50
N LEU A 807 -6.89 16.10 26.32
CA LEU A 807 -7.73 16.80 25.34
C LEU A 807 -9.13 17.16 25.87
N LYS A 808 -9.74 16.31 26.70
CA LYS A 808 -11.03 16.60 27.35
C LYS A 808 -10.87 17.72 28.39
N GLU A 809 -9.85 17.62 29.25
CA GLU A 809 -9.53 18.65 30.24
C GLU A 809 -9.27 20.00 29.56
N GLN A 810 -8.63 20.02 28.39
CA GLN A 810 -8.42 21.26 27.63
C GLN A 810 -9.70 21.85 27.07
N ARG A 811 -10.62 21.03 26.56
CA ARG A 811 -11.93 21.52 26.12
C ARG A 811 -12.68 22.23 27.25
N ASP A 812 -12.79 21.56 28.40
CA ASP A 812 -13.54 22.07 29.55
C ASP A 812 -12.89 23.33 30.11
N THR A 813 -11.56 23.39 30.09
CA THR A 813 -10.84 24.59 30.56
C THR A 813 -10.92 25.75 29.57
N LEU A 814 -10.85 25.51 28.26
CA LEU A 814 -11.10 26.54 27.24
C LEU A 814 -12.53 27.11 27.37
N ILE A 815 -13.54 26.27 27.67
CA ILE A 815 -14.91 26.71 27.98
C ILE A 815 -14.93 27.60 29.23
N HIS A 816 -14.24 27.20 30.31
CA HIS A 816 -14.17 27.98 31.55
C HIS A 816 -13.54 29.36 31.30
N TYR A 817 -12.41 29.40 30.58
CA TYR A 817 -11.74 30.64 30.24
C TYR A 817 -12.56 31.52 29.30
N LEU A 818 -13.14 30.99 28.21
CA LEU A 818 -13.87 31.83 27.26
C LEU A 818 -15.06 32.58 27.89
N LYS A 819 -15.66 32.03 28.96
CA LYS A 819 -16.65 32.72 29.81
C LYS A 819 -16.09 33.91 30.59
N GLN A 820 -14.84 33.84 31.06
CA GLN A 820 -14.19 34.90 31.84
C GLN A 820 -13.63 36.04 30.99
N ARG A 821 -13.16 35.77 29.76
CA ARG A 821 -12.67 36.81 28.82
C ARG A 821 -13.23 36.58 27.41
N PRO A 822 -14.43 37.11 27.11
CA PRO A 822 -15.11 36.89 25.83
C PRO A 822 -14.41 37.50 24.60
N GLN A 823 -13.34 38.27 24.79
CA GLN A 823 -12.50 38.80 23.70
C GLN A 823 -11.47 37.78 23.16
N GLY A 824 -11.10 36.77 23.95
CA GLY A 824 -10.04 35.80 23.62
C GLY A 824 -8.83 35.85 24.56
N TYR A 825 -7.80 35.08 24.22
CA TYR A 825 -6.70 34.71 25.11
C TYR A 825 -5.31 34.81 24.47
N LYS A 826 -4.28 35.03 25.29
CA LYS A 826 -2.87 34.92 24.90
C LYS A 826 -2.35 33.54 25.31
N ILE A 827 -1.80 32.80 24.35
CA ILE A 827 -1.32 31.42 24.47
C ILE A 827 0.05 31.36 23.81
N ASP A 828 1.09 30.91 24.52
CA ASP A 828 2.48 30.81 24.03
C ASP A 828 2.98 32.07 23.28
N GLY A 829 2.63 33.26 23.80
CA GLY A 829 2.97 34.55 23.18
C GLY A 829 1.96 35.07 22.15
N VAL A 830 1.15 34.21 21.55
CA VAL A 830 0.21 34.52 20.45
C VAL A 830 -1.18 34.85 21.00
N ILE A 831 -1.84 35.89 20.46
CA ILE A 831 -3.22 36.24 20.83
C ILE A 831 -4.20 35.53 19.88
N TYR A 832 -5.06 34.69 20.45
CA TYR A 832 -6.17 34.03 19.76
C TYR A 832 -7.50 34.67 20.15
N ARG A 833 -8.23 35.18 19.15
CA ARG A 833 -9.55 35.79 19.35
C ARG A 833 -10.58 34.73 19.70
N ALA A 834 -11.61 35.11 20.47
CA ALA A 834 -12.70 34.22 20.90
C ALA A 834 -13.28 33.29 19.82
N PRO A 835 -13.53 33.72 18.55
CA PRO A 835 -14.05 32.83 17.52
C PRO A 835 -13.11 31.68 17.11
N VAL A 836 -11.79 31.85 17.24
CA VAL A 836 -10.81 30.78 16.96
C VAL A 836 -10.83 29.75 18.08
N ILE A 837 -10.90 30.21 19.32
CA ILE A 837 -10.98 29.36 20.51
C ILE A 837 -12.30 28.57 20.52
N GLN A 838 -13.42 29.22 20.19
CA GLN A 838 -14.73 28.57 20.11
C GLN A 838 -14.72 27.42 19.08
N LYS A 839 -14.14 27.63 17.88
CA LYS A 839 -14.00 26.56 16.88
C LYS A 839 -13.24 25.33 17.40
N LEU A 840 -12.23 25.53 18.24
CA LEU A 840 -11.51 24.42 18.87
C LEU A 840 -12.35 23.72 19.95
N ILE A 841 -13.06 24.48 20.80
CA ILE A 841 -14.00 23.94 21.80
C ILE A 841 -15.09 23.08 21.14
N ASP A 842 -15.66 23.58 20.04
CA ASP A 842 -16.71 22.91 19.26
C ASP A 842 -16.18 21.61 18.66
N ALA A 843 -14.94 21.62 18.18
CA ALA A 843 -14.29 20.47 17.58
C ALA A 843 -13.86 19.39 18.58
N LEU A 844 -13.33 19.79 19.74
CA LEU A 844 -13.10 18.86 20.84
C LEU A 844 -14.41 18.28 21.41
N GLY A 845 -15.55 18.90 21.11
CA GLY A 845 -16.89 18.39 21.43
C GLY A 845 -17.54 17.53 20.34
N ASP A 846 -16.92 17.44 19.16
CA ASP A 846 -17.41 16.72 17.99
C ASP A 846 -16.60 15.43 17.84
N ALA A 847 -17.26 14.27 17.84
CA ALA A 847 -16.56 12.99 17.88
C ALA A 847 -15.61 12.74 16.69
N GLN A 848 -15.92 13.27 15.50
CA GLN A 848 -15.07 13.08 14.32
C GLN A 848 -13.87 14.03 14.35
N LYS A 849 -14.09 15.30 14.73
CA LYS A 849 -13.00 16.29 14.82
C LYS A 849 -12.11 16.06 16.03
N PHE A 850 -12.65 15.52 17.13
CA PHE A 850 -11.87 15.06 18.27
C PHE A 850 -10.87 13.98 17.85
N GLN A 851 -11.29 13.00 17.03
CA GLN A 851 -10.36 11.97 16.54
C GLN A 851 -9.22 12.57 15.73
N VAL A 852 -9.50 13.49 14.79
CA VAL A 852 -8.46 14.18 14.00
C VAL A 852 -7.48 14.97 14.89
N ILE A 853 -7.98 15.64 15.94
CA ILE A 853 -7.12 16.34 16.91
C ILE A 853 -6.31 15.33 17.75
N TYR A 854 -6.93 14.23 18.16
CA TYR A 854 -6.28 13.16 18.91
C TYR A 854 -5.15 12.52 18.11
N ASP A 855 -5.37 12.16 16.85
CA ASP A 855 -4.36 11.58 15.97
C ASP A 855 -3.20 12.58 15.74
N PHE A 856 -3.51 13.88 15.57
CA PHE A 856 -2.48 14.92 15.48
C PHE A 856 -1.63 15.02 16.75
N VAL A 857 -2.24 15.09 17.94
CA VAL A 857 -1.49 15.12 19.20
C VAL A 857 -0.79 13.78 19.45
N MET A 858 -1.32 12.68 18.89
CA MET A 858 -0.68 11.38 18.96
C MET A 858 0.66 11.40 18.22
N TYR A 859 0.64 11.77 16.93
CA TYR A 859 1.85 11.92 16.13
C TYR A 859 2.81 12.97 16.71
N TYR A 860 2.31 14.05 17.34
CA TYR A 860 3.15 15.02 18.06
C TYR A 860 4.02 14.33 19.11
N ALA A 861 3.39 13.56 20.01
CA ALA A 861 4.08 12.90 21.11
C ALA A 861 5.08 11.86 20.58
N VAL A 862 4.70 11.05 19.59
CA VAL A 862 5.62 10.03 19.04
C VAL A 862 6.86 10.69 18.40
N ILE A 863 6.70 11.75 17.60
CA ILE A 863 7.84 12.46 16.98
C ILE A 863 8.73 13.12 18.04
N HIS A 864 8.14 13.60 19.15
CA HIS A 864 8.88 14.14 20.28
C HIS A 864 9.79 13.08 20.92
N GLU A 865 9.21 11.93 21.31
CA GLU A 865 9.98 10.87 21.95
C GLU A 865 11.00 10.21 21.01
N VAL A 866 10.66 9.98 19.75
CA VAL A 866 11.62 9.48 18.75
C VAL A 866 12.75 10.50 18.53
N GLY A 867 12.47 11.81 18.61
CA GLY A 867 13.50 12.85 18.63
C GLY A 867 14.48 12.70 19.81
N HIS A 868 13.98 12.39 21.01
CA HIS A 868 14.81 12.06 22.18
C HIS A 868 15.63 10.77 21.98
N ALA A 869 15.03 9.73 21.41
CA ALA A 869 15.68 8.47 21.06
C ALA A 869 16.67 8.56 19.88
N CYS A 870 16.77 9.74 19.26
CA CYS A 870 17.83 10.13 18.33
C CYS A 870 18.64 11.33 18.84
N GLY A 871 18.69 11.57 20.16
CA GLY A 871 19.65 12.47 20.81
C GLY A 871 19.24 13.93 20.95
N VAL A 872 18.07 14.35 20.42
CA VAL A 872 17.56 15.71 20.62
C VAL A 872 17.16 15.87 22.08
N ARG A 873 17.86 16.72 22.84
CA ARG A 873 17.58 16.88 24.27
C ARG A 873 16.26 17.58 24.51
N HIS A 874 16.16 18.86 24.13
CA HIS A 874 14.96 19.69 24.16
C HIS A 874 15.17 20.89 23.22
N HIS A 875 14.15 21.74 23.05
CA HIS A 875 14.37 23.09 22.53
C HIS A 875 15.40 23.84 23.39
N GLY A 876 16.37 24.51 22.76
CA GLY A 876 17.48 25.17 23.48
C GLY A 876 18.67 24.27 23.87
N GLY A 877 18.68 22.98 23.51
CA GLY A 877 19.90 22.14 23.59
C GLY A 877 20.31 21.68 24.99
N GLY A 878 19.38 21.65 25.95
CA GLY A 878 19.66 21.33 27.35
C GLY A 878 19.85 22.58 28.24
N ASP A 879 19.75 23.78 27.69
CA ASP A 879 19.52 25.00 28.46
C ASP A 879 18.08 25.02 28.98
N GLU A 880 17.89 24.65 30.25
CA GLU A 880 16.59 24.62 30.93
C GLU A 880 15.84 25.97 30.90
N SER A 881 16.55 27.08 30.74
CA SER A 881 15.90 28.40 30.60
C SER A 881 15.22 28.59 29.24
N LYS A 882 15.60 27.79 28.23
CA LYS A 882 15.13 27.88 26.84
C LYS A 882 14.15 26.79 26.42
N ILE A 883 13.91 25.76 27.22
CA ILE A 883 12.98 24.66 26.87
C ILE A 883 11.55 25.15 26.56
N PHE A 884 11.15 26.30 27.13
CA PHE A 884 9.87 26.98 26.91
C PHE A 884 9.87 28.02 25.77
N SER A 885 11.02 28.26 25.13
CA SER A 885 11.21 29.27 24.07
C SER A 885 11.08 28.66 22.67
N GLY A 886 11.32 29.43 21.59
CA GLY A 886 11.28 28.92 20.22
C GLY A 886 9.90 28.83 19.56
N ASP A 887 9.86 28.23 18.36
CA ASP A 887 8.68 28.13 17.48
C ASP A 887 7.51 27.39 18.16
N ILE A 888 6.28 27.91 18.00
CA ILE A 888 5.05 27.33 18.57
C ILE A 888 4.69 25.96 17.96
N ASN A 889 5.30 25.58 16.84
CA ASN A 889 5.10 24.30 16.16
C ASN A 889 6.20 23.27 16.43
N CYS A 890 7.34 23.69 17.01
CA CYS A 890 8.46 22.79 17.32
C CYS A 890 8.00 21.68 18.28
N PRO A 891 8.19 20.38 17.96
CA PRO A 891 7.60 19.30 18.75
C PRO A 891 8.34 19.16 20.08
N THR A 892 9.67 19.26 20.07
CA THR A 892 10.60 19.18 21.21
C THR A 892 10.57 20.40 22.15
N LYS A 893 9.62 21.32 21.96
CA LYS A 893 9.41 22.48 22.82
C LYS A 893 8.48 22.11 23.97
N TYR A 894 9.02 22.08 25.18
CA TYR A 894 8.23 22.02 26.41
C TYR A 894 7.46 23.34 26.59
N ARG A 895 6.34 23.32 27.31
CA ARG A 895 5.51 24.50 27.55
C ARG A 895 5.25 24.65 29.04
N ASN A 896 5.16 25.92 29.47
CA ASN A 896 5.36 26.33 30.86
C ASN A 896 4.39 25.67 31.85
N THR A 897 4.87 25.41 33.08
CA THR A 897 4.15 24.66 34.13
C THR A 897 3.09 25.46 34.91
N SER A 898 2.89 26.75 34.63
CA SER A 898 1.77 27.50 35.19
C SER A 898 0.43 26.90 34.71
N ALA A 899 -0.60 26.91 35.57
CA ALA A 899 -1.87 26.24 35.29
C ALA A 899 -2.49 26.63 33.93
N ILE A 900 -2.38 27.90 33.51
CA ILE A 900 -2.86 28.36 32.20
C ILE A 900 -2.03 27.80 31.03
N ALA A 901 -0.72 27.60 31.21
CA ALA A 901 0.19 27.16 30.15
C ALA A 901 0.22 25.63 29.99
N ALA A 902 0.12 24.86 31.08
CA ALA A 902 -0.12 23.41 31.05
C ALA A 902 -1.42 23.05 30.29
N ILE A 903 -2.39 23.97 30.31
CA ILE A 903 -3.69 23.85 29.64
C ILE A 903 -3.65 24.17 28.13
N THR A 904 -2.52 24.66 27.62
CA THR A 904 -2.36 25.00 26.20
C THR A 904 -1.21 24.27 25.51
N ALA A 905 -0.56 23.36 26.23
CA ALA A 905 0.68 22.71 25.87
C ALA A 905 0.54 21.67 24.74
N GLY A 906 0.34 22.13 23.49
CA GLY A 906 0.12 21.27 22.32
C GLY A 906 -1.05 21.72 21.43
N LEU A 907 -1.89 22.62 21.93
CA LEU A 907 -2.99 23.21 21.13
C LEU A 907 -2.56 24.36 20.23
N GLY A 908 -1.38 24.96 20.46
CA GLY A 908 -0.84 26.07 19.66
C GLY A 908 -0.81 25.82 18.14
N PRO A 909 -0.28 24.69 17.65
CA PRO A 909 -0.29 24.34 16.22
C PRO A 909 -1.72 24.22 15.66
N ILE A 910 -2.62 23.54 16.38
CA ILE A 910 -4.02 23.38 15.99
C ILE A 910 -4.72 24.73 15.91
N LEU A 911 -4.51 25.61 16.91
CA LEU A 911 -5.06 26.96 16.93
C LEU A 911 -4.50 27.85 15.81
N GLU A 912 -3.22 27.70 15.45
CA GLU A 912 -2.62 28.42 14.32
C GLU A 912 -3.18 27.92 12.97
N ILE A 913 -3.43 26.62 12.82
CA ILE A 913 -4.14 26.05 11.65
C ILE A 913 -5.57 26.60 11.58
N ILE A 914 -6.36 26.54 12.66
CA ILE A 914 -7.74 27.08 12.69
C ILE A 914 -7.75 28.59 12.40
N LYS A 915 -6.73 29.33 12.86
CA LYS A 915 -6.57 30.76 12.63
C LYS A 915 -6.21 31.10 11.18
N ARG A 916 -5.40 30.27 10.50
CA ARG A 916 -5.00 30.45 9.09
C ARG A 916 -6.05 29.94 8.10
N GLU A 917 -6.50 28.70 8.28
CA GLU A 917 -7.35 27.97 7.33
C GLU A 917 -8.84 28.05 7.69
N GLY A 918 -9.20 28.55 8.88
CA GLY A 918 -10.58 28.78 9.30
C GLY A 918 -11.37 27.53 9.70
N VAL A 919 -10.82 26.34 9.47
CA VAL A 919 -11.38 25.02 9.78
C VAL A 919 -10.34 24.15 10.47
N ILE A 920 -10.69 22.91 10.80
CA ILE A 920 -9.73 21.85 11.14
C ILE A 920 -9.68 20.94 9.92
N PRO A 921 -8.62 21.01 9.10
CA PRO A 921 -8.37 20.03 8.05
C PRO A 921 -8.16 18.64 8.66
N SER A 922 -8.12 17.59 7.84
CA SER A 922 -7.36 16.40 8.18
C SER A 922 -5.90 16.83 8.41
N VAL A 923 -5.46 16.94 9.66
CA VAL A 923 -4.18 17.58 9.99
C VAL A 923 -3.02 16.61 9.74
N THR A 924 -2.67 16.45 8.46
CA THR A 924 -1.37 15.88 8.09
C THR A 924 -0.27 16.88 8.42
N TYR A 925 0.74 16.40 9.13
CA TYR A 925 1.87 17.18 9.64
C TYR A 925 2.73 17.84 8.54
N THR A 926 2.61 17.38 7.31
CA THR A 926 3.33 17.82 6.10
C THR A 926 3.41 19.33 5.88
N LYS A 927 2.42 20.10 6.36
CA LYS A 927 2.39 21.56 6.19
C LYS A 927 3.11 22.36 7.29
N LEU A 928 3.49 21.73 8.40
CA LEU A 928 4.17 22.40 9.51
C LEU A 928 5.69 22.26 9.35
N LYS A 929 6.36 23.27 8.79
CA LYS A 929 7.82 23.35 8.88
C LYS A 929 8.22 23.55 10.33
N PHE A 930 9.05 22.66 10.84
CA PHE A 930 9.45 22.66 12.24
C PHE A 930 10.72 23.47 12.47
N CYS A 931 10.63 24.47 13.33
CA CYS A 931 11.75 25.24 13.87
C CYS A 931 12.73 25.83 12.82
N THR A 932 12.27 26.81 12.04
CA THR A 932 13.14 27.63 11.15
C THR A 932 14.01 28.67 11.91
N SER A 933 14.19 28.49 13.21
CA SER A 933 14.96 29.39 14.10
C SER A 933 16.46 29.05 14.04
N PRO A 934 17.39 30.00 14.30
CA PRO A 934 18.81 29.67 14.54
C PRO A 934 19.00 28.55 15.60
N ASP A 935 18.12 28.49 16.61
CA ASP A 935 18.04 27.42 17.62
C ASP A 935 17.35 26.14 17.11
N ASN A 936 17.66 25.66 15.89
CA ASN A 936 17.08 24.42 15.38
C ASN A 936 17.55 23.21 16.19
N CYS A 937 16.68 22.75 17.10
CA CYS A 937 16.90 21.60 17.96
C CYS A 937 17.21 20.30 17.21
N TRP A 938 16.68 20.12 15.99
CA TRP A 938 16.94 18.95 15.16
C TRP A 938 18.39 18.85 14.67
N LYS A 939 19.19 19.91 14.81
CA LYS A 939 20.66 19.83 14.66
C LYS A 939 21.33 18.96 15.73
N GLN A 940 20.67 18.67 16.85
CA GLN A 940 21.19 17.75 17.86
C GLN A 940 20.99 16.29 17.48
N ILE A 941 20.22 15.99 16.44
CA ILE A 941 19.90 14.61 16.11
C ILE A 941 21.18 13.87 15.72
N ASN A 942 21.33 12.68 16.29
CA ASN A 942 22.33 11.70 15.93
C ASN A 942 21.59 10.38 15.73
N VAL A 943 21.63 9.88 14.50
CA VAL A 943 21.05 8.58 14.13
C VAL A 943 22.12 7.52 13.88
N ASN A 944 23.41 7.92 13.96
CA ASN A 944 24.55 7.04 13.81
C ASN A 944 24.92 6.37 15.13
N ASP A 945 24.71 5.05 15.13
CA ASP A 945 24.89 4.12 16.26
C ASP A 945 26.34 3.64 16.47
N LYS A 946 27.20 3.75 15.45
CA LYS A 946 28.55 3.14 15.41
C LYS A 946 29.61 3.98 16.14
#